data_AF-A0A9E2D0E4-F1
#
_entry.id   AF-A0A9E2D0E4-F1
#
_cell.length_a   1.000
_cell.length_b   1.000
_cell.length_c   1.000
_cell.angle_alpha   90.00
_cell.angle_beta   90.00
_cell.angle_gamma   90.00
#
_symmetry.space_group_name_H-M   'P 1'
#
loop_
_entity.id
_entity.type
_entity.pdbx_description
1 polymer ?
#
loop_
_entity_poly.entity_id
_entity_poly.type
_entity_poly.pdbx_seq_one_letter_code
_entity_poly.pdbx_strand_id
1 'polypeptide(L)'
;MIKDKRVSRFFFDENDYVLLNIVNDVLNRDEAHKHVKNLLIPYLHPHGIKEMTASMGLRIAYAVIHLLGSLEAGKAADRQNALRCLRDEVLCSSQSMLRRNTARILLEIMKELVRSQGDYLRQLKLARDFRTATFGKPRFIRSQLKKYHLIEMPEEWNQIAFDDHVHDANTKGRKSPTHLIMDAWIKGIRRLTVIYYNFINVEVAAELLESAEVMGIAVRIGIEFSARFRGRYVKLIWAPRGFADKKDFLNFFKDGPSKAVMDEGRKVSEYQQRYVLAVFREFNARHRPLINEAYGINLAPFDREDFFAFVGSGQPSLLHLAKYIYNHMLPAMREQVAGFRESWAGADQEERLRITHAVEIMNTLDPDAIIESFLQPEKNPGIHNPFAPHDDAEVPGMLRLSPEELLTRLESLHSGSRITLNLSELSPADVLELLYDCRGKITHLEIFNLKDYTTGKAVHYAEINSLQLAINQGNVIHLKRVIQKILRDVSEAVPLVRDAEQRRKKLTTILHNMPTLQEFYKNSLIKSRIGSDSTGSSRHRYGMGLVMKDTLPRAARRDLDRKQQPGRWNIPVRITAHLRVTFIPRRNHHGLLDQSVPWEHKTSVSTPSCALGPVFSGLNFGYERQKDWEVQAYSTHMEPNGNVATLGWMQTGQDNGLSLEARDDAEEQRRIPLGYLNNYLKNGLKILIGFIPAFATFALTKDWWFLAYFGAFIWFGITGLRNIIQSVLGAGGITRSPLLKWKEYVSWDRLSYSLLFTGFSVPLLDLLVKTLILDQMFGITAGSNPVALYSVMALANGVYISGHNIFRGLPKAAVYGNFFRSILSIPLAVLFNGVIGWMLGGTGVAVVNDILQKWAAVISKLASDCVAGFIEGLADRFNNIRFRSMDYAAKIAQVFETYALLETLFPEADVLEMLESPKEFMEAVAEKNPDLGKIVIINALDLLYIWMYQPRAAMTLYSIMKSMSAEERRIMVASQLILEQQRQISQLFVDGVLGKKFSRALSFYLDRSEGYLKSLQDFSLRCAAQE
;
A
#
# COMPACT_ATOMS: atom_id res chain seq x y z
N MET A 1 8.27 33.92 0.47
CA MET A 1 9.65 33.40 0.56
C MET A 1 10.10 33.46 2.01
N ILE A 2 9.89 32.40 2.78
CA ILE A 2 10.46 32.28 4.13
C ILE A 2 11.85 31.66 3.93
N LYS A 3 12.87 32.49 3.74
CA LYS A 3 14.28 32.08 3.84
C LYS A 3 14.59 31.93 5.31
N ASP A 4 14.37 30.75 5.88
CA ASP A 4 14.91 30.46 7.20
C ASP A 4 16.43 30.24 7.05
N LYS A 5 17.22 31.21 7.54
CA LYS A 5 18.66 31.37 7.31
C LYS A 5 19.55 30.28 7.96
N ARG A 6 18.99 29.17 8.46
CA ARG A 6 19.69 28.22 9.35
C ARG A 6 20.10 26.87 8.74
N VAL A 7 19.75 26.56 7.48
CA VAL A 7 20.13 25.27 6.84
C VAL A 7 21.30 25.47 5.88
N SER A 8 22.42 24.77 6.12
CA SER A 8 23.61 24.84 5.27
C SER A 8 23.36 24.29 3.86
N ARG A 9 23.93 24.96 2.83
CA ARG A 9 23.82 24.58 1.40
C ARG A 9 24.40 23.18 1.09
N PHE A 10 25.18 22.59 1.99
CA PHE A 10 25.69 21.23 1.84
C PHE A 10 24.60 20.15 1.99
N PHE A 11 23.46 20.49 2.59
CA PHE A 11 22.34 19.59 2.84
C PHE A 11 21.13 19.93 1.94
N PHE A 12 20.44 18.87 1.51
CA PHE A 12 19.28 18.91 0.60
C PHE A 12 19.63 19.41 -0.83
N ASP A 13 18.83 18.97 -1.80
CA ASP A 13 18.91 19.46 -3.17
C ASP A 13 17.91 20.60 -3.37
N GLU A 14 18.14 21.47 -4.35
CA GLU A 14 17.21 22.56 -4.74
C GLU A 14 15.77 22.05 -4.98
N ASN A 15 15.65 20.89 -5.63
CA ASN A 15 14.37 20.25 -5.89
C ASN A 15 13.63 19.78 -4.62
N ASP A 16 14.31 19.57 -3.49
CA ASP A 16 13.65 19.27 -2.20
C ASP A 16 12.90 20.51 -1.70
N TYR A 17 13.50 21.70 -1.83
CA TYR A 17 12.87 22.98 -1.50
C TYR A 17 11.71 23.31 -2.44
N VAL A 18 11.88 23.05 -3.75
CA VAL A 18 10.80 23.25 -4.73
C VAL A 18 9.59 22.39 -4.40
N LEU A 19 9.80 21.10 -4.09
CA LEU A 19 8.72 20.21 -3.68
C LEU A 19 8.03 20.73 -2.41
N LEU A 20 8.80 21.09 -1.38
CA LEU A 20 8.24 21.58 -0.12
C LEU A 20 7.43 22.86 -0.30
N ASN A 21 7.95 23.83 -1.06
CA ASN A 21 7.24 25.07 -1.35
C ASN A 21 5.93 24.78 -2.07
N ILE A 22 5.93 23.88 -3.06
CA ILE A 22 4.71 23.48 -3.76
C ILE A 22 3.70 22.85 -2.80
N VAL A 23 4.13 21.94 -1.93
CA VAL A 23 3.22 21.31 -0.96
C VAL A 23 2.61 22.38 -0.04
N ASN A 24 3.43 23.26 0.53
CA ASN A 24 2.95 24.33 1.42
C ASN A 24 2.09 25.36 0.67
N ASP A 25 2.39 25.67 -0.59
CA ASP A 25 1.60 26.58 -1.41
C ASP A 25 0.21 26.00 -1.71
N VAL A 26 0.11 24.68 -1.91
CA VAL A 26 -1.18 23.99 -2.12
C VAL A 26 -1.97 23.92 -0.81
N LEU A 27 -1.32 23.67 0.33
CA LEU A 27 -1.99 23.64 1.64
C LEU A 27 -2.53 25.02 2.07
N ASN A 28 -1.87 26.12 1.66
CA ASN A 28 -2.20 27.47 2.14
C ASN A 28 -3.13 28.28 1.21
N ARG A 29 -3.52 27.79 0.03
CA ARG A 29 -4.31 28.58 -0.95
C ARG A 29 -5.52 27.81 -1.50
N ASP A 30 -6.71 28.28 -1.17
CA ASP A 30 -7.98 27.78 -1.74
C ASP A 30 -8.04 27.90 -3.28
N GLU A 31 -7.55 29.02 -3.83
CA GLU A 31 -7.59 29.31 -5.28
C GLU A 31 -6.65 28.44 -6.15
N ALA A 32 -5.61 27.81 -5.57
CA ALA A 32 -4.71 26.92 -6.30
C ALA A 32 -5.39 25.60 -6.71
N HIS A 33 -6.47 25.20 -6.04
CA HIS A 33 -7.20 23.95 -6.27
C HIS A 33 -7.79 23.86 -7.69
N LYS A 34 -8.27 24.97 -8.28
CA LYS A 34 -8.91 24.97 -9.62
C LYS A 34 -7.94 24.55 -10.74
N HIS A 35 -6.70 25.01 -10.69
CA HIS A 35 -5.71 24.74 -11.75
C HIS A 35 -4.97 23.40 -11.53
N VAL A 36 -4.88 22.94 -10.28
CA VAL A 36 -4.29 21.64 -9.90
C VAL A 36 -5.24 20.49 -10.24
N LYS A 37 -6.56 20.71 -10.15
CA LYS A 37 -7.59 19.76 -10.60
C LYS A 37 -7.39 19.31 -12.05
N ASN A 38 -6.88 20.20 -12.91
CA ASN A 38 -6.69 19.89 -14.32
C ASN A 38 -5.51 18.92 -14.59
N LEU A 39 -4.44 18.94 -13.79
CA LEU A 39 -3.33 17.98 -13.92
C LEU A 39 -3.71 16.55 -13.48
N LEU A 40 -4.82 16.44 -12.75
CA LEU A 40 -5.42 15.21 -12.26
C LEU A 40 -6.72 14.89 -12.99
N ILE A 41 -6.90 15.41 -14.22
CA ILE A 41 -8.03 15.01 -15.06
C ILE A 41 -8.04 13.47 -15.15
N PRO A 42 -9.17 12.82 -14.77
CA PRO A 42 -9.36 11.39 -15.02
C PRO A 42 -9.03 11.10 -16.48
N TYR A 43 -8.56 9.90 -16.82
CA TYR A 43 -8.20 9.51 -18.20
C TYR A 43 -6.77 9.88 -18.68
N LEU A 44 -6.05 10.80 -18.02
CA LEU A 44 -4.63 11.07 -18.32
C LEU A 44 -3.68 10.04 -17.68
N HIS A 45 -2.86 9.38 -18.51
CA HIS A 45 -1.91 8.36 -18.05
C HIS A 45 -0.76 8.96 -17.23
N PRO A 46 -0.37 8.36 -16.09
CA PRO A 46 0.82 8.78 -15.32
C PRO A 46 2.11 8.90 -16.14
N HIS A 47 2.31 8.01 -17.12
CA HIS A 47 3.44 8.03 -18.06
C HIS A 47 3.09 8.65 -19.43
N GLY A 48 1.99 9.40 -19.50
CA GLY A 48 1.47 10.07 -20.69
C GLY A 48 1.92 11.53 -20.79
N ILE A 49 1.18 12.33 -21.58
CA ILE A 49 1.63 13.67 -21.99
C ILE A 49 1.85 14.64 -20.82
N LYS A 50 1.20 14.41 -19.67
CA LYS A 50 1.38 15.21 -18.45
C LYS A 50 2.78 15.14 -17.83
N GLU A 51 3.61 14.17 -18.23
CA GLU A 51 5.04 14.17 -17.85
C GLU A 51 5.80 15.39 -18.37
N MET A 52 5.33 16.00 -19.46
CA MET A 52 5.95 17.19 -20.03
C MET A 52 5.71 18.45 -19.21
N THR A 53 4.67 18.45 -18.36
CA THR A 53 4.23 19.63 -17.58
C THR A 53 4.62 19.56 -16.11
N ALA A 54 4.61 18.38 -15.51
CA ALA A 54 4.96 18.16 -14.11
C ALA A 54 5.80 16.90 -13.91
N SER A 55 6.80 16.96 -13.02
CA SER A 55 7.57 15.78 -12.63
C SER A 55 6.72 14.78 -11.84
N MET A 56 7.07 13.49 -11.90
CA MET A 56 6.38 12.42 -11.19
C MET A 56 6.18 12.71 -9.70
N GLY A 57 7.23 13.15 -9.00
CA GLY A 57 7.14 13.48 -7.58
C GLY A 57 6.14 14.60 -7.29
N LEU A 58 6.02 15.58 -8.18
CA LEU A 58 5.04 16.65 -8.05
C LEU A 58 3.62 16.14 -8.29
N ARG A 59 3.39 15.31 -9.32
CA ARG A 59 2.06 14.75 -9.60
C ARG A 59 1.54 13.91 -8.44
N ILE A 60 2.39 13.06 -7.85
CA ILE A 60 2.03 12.28 -6.67
C ILE A 60 1.72 13.19 -5.49
N ALA A 61 2.56 14.22 -5.24
CA ALA A 61 2.30 15.18 -4.17
C ALA A 61 0.95 15.89 -4.36
N TYR A 62 0.65 16.36 -5.57
CA TYR A 62 -0.64 16.95 -5.90
C TYR A 62 -1.81 15.98 -5.69
N ALA A 63 -1.69 14.73 -6.15
CA ALA A 63 -2.73 13.73 -5.99
C ALA A 63 -3.01 13.42 -4.51
N VAL A 64 -1.97 13.35 -3.67
CA VAL A 64 -2.14 13.12 -2.23
C VAL A 64 -2.78 14.34 -1.57
N ILE A 65 -2.32 15.56 -1.85
CA ILE A 65 -2.88 16.77 -1.22
C ILE A 65 -4.33 16.97 -1.66
N HIS A 66 -4.64 16.76 -2.94
CA HIS A 66 -6.01 16.81 -3.44
C HIS A 66 -6.89 15.77 -2.73
N LEU A 67 -6.38 14.55 -2.51
CA LEU A 67 -7.10 13.57 -1.71
C LEU A 67 -7.28 14.05 -0.27
N LEU A 68 -6.22 14.45 0.43
CA LEU A 68 -6.29 14.88 1.83
C LEU A 68 -7.25 16.08 2.02
N GLY A 69 -7.18 17.10 1.16
CA GLY A 69 -8.12 18.22 1.19
C GLY A 69 -9.56 17.78 0.90
N SER A 70 -9.77 16.88 -0.07
CA SER A 70 -11.10 16.31 -0.34
C SER A 70 -11.64 15.48 0.84
N LEU A 71 -10.77 14.86 1.63
CA LEU A 71 -11.16 14.08 2.81
C LEU A 71 -11.64 14.98 3.96
N GLU A 72 -11.20 16.25 4.01
CA GLU A 72 -11.58 17.22 5.04
C GLU A 72 -12.86 17.99 4.68
N ALA A 73 -13.04 18.39 3.42
CA ALA A 73 -14.16 19.26 3.00
C ALA A 73 -14.89 18.84 1.71
N GLY A 74 -14.43 17.81 1.00
CA GLY A 74 -14.98 17.42 -0.32
C GLY A 74 -16.22 16.53 -0.25
N LYS A 75 -17.04 16.50 -1.32
CA LYS A 75 -18.15 15.55 -1.47
C LYS A 75 -17.63 14.14 -1.75
N ALA A 76 -18.45 13.10 -1.53
CA ALA A 76 -18.06 11.70 -1.73
C ALA A 76 -17.51 11.41 -3.15
N ALA A 77 -18.13 11.98 -4.19
CA ALA A 77 -17.66 11.84 -5.57
C ALA A 77 -16.27 12.48 -5.80
N ASP A 78 -16.01 13.65 -5.21
CA ASP A 78 -14.70 14.30 -5.29
C ASP A 78 -13.61 13.48 -4.60
N ARG A 79 -13.93 12.90 -3.42
CA ARG A 79 -13.03 11.99 -2.69
C ARG A 79 -12.67 10.75 -3.49
N GLN A 80 -13.65 10.12 -4.13
CA GLN A 80 -13.44 8.93 -4.96
C GLN A 80 -12.58 9.23 -6.19
N ASN A 81 -12.85 10.34 -6.87
CA ASN A 81 -12.06 10.77 -8.01
C ASN A 81 -10.61 11.08 -7.59
N ALA A 82 -10.42 11.75 -6.46
CA ALA A 82 -9.10 11.99 -5.89
C ALA A 82 -8.37 10.67 -5.56
N LEU A 83 -9.07 9.68 -5.01
CA LEU A 83 -8.53 8.36 -4.69
C LEU A 83 -8.08 7.61 -5.96
N ARG A 84 -8.90 7.61 -7.02
CA ARG A 84 -8.58 7.01 -8.32
C ARG A 84 -7.31 7.63 -8.90
N CYS A 85 -7.25 8.96 -8.98
CA CYS A 85 -6.09 9.68 -9.49
C CYS A 85 -4.83 9.36 -8.68
N LEU A 86 -4.95 9.31 -7.36
CA LEU A 86 -3.84 8.95 -6.48
C LEU A 86 -3.35 7.52 -6.70
N ARG A 87 -4.28 6.57 -6.77
CA ARG A 87 -3.96 5.16 -7.02
C ARG A 87 -3.16 5.02 -8.30
N ASP A 88 -3.63 5.64 -9.37
CA ASP A 88 -3.02 5.51 -10.69
C ASP A 88 -1.62 6.16 -10.72
N GLU A 89 -1.45 7.36 -10.16
CA GLU A 89 -0.13 8.00 -10.04
C GLU A 89 0.85 7.15 -9.23
N VAL A 90 0.43 6.66 -8.08
CA VAL A 90 1.32 5.98 -7.14
C VAL A 90 1.64 4.55 -7.60
N LEU A 91 0.68 3.82 -8.16
CA LEU A 91 0.93 2.45 -8.66
C LEU A 91 1.75 2.43 -9.94
N CYS A 92 1.62 3.45 -10.80
CA CYS A 92 2.43 3.54 -12.02
C CYS A 92 3.82 4.16 -11.76
N SER A 93 4.01 4.90 -10.66
CA SER A 93 5.22 5.70 -10.41
C SER A 93 6.56 4.94 -10.39
N SER A 94 6.63 3.76 -9.75
CA SER A 94 7.93 3.16 -9.43
C SER A 94 8.31 2.07 -10.44
N GLN A 95 9.46 2.26 -11.08
CA GLN A 95 10.09 1.27 -11.97
C GLN A 95 10.81 0.13 -11.21
N SER A 96 10.55 -0.02 -9.91
CA SER A 96 11.28 -0.93 -9.02
C SER A 96 10.60 -2.30 -8.89
N MET A 97 11.37 -3.27 -8.41
CA MET A 97 10.92 -4.58 -7.96
C MET A 97 9.94 -4.50 -6.77
N LEU A 98 9.98 -3.44 -5.96
CA LEU A 98 9.11 -3.25 -4.79
C LEU A 98 8.02 -2.21 -5.06
N ARG A 99 7.27 -2.35 -6.16
CA ARG A 99 6.36 -1.30 -6.64
C ARG A 99 5.25 -0.97 -5.65
N ARG A 100 4.50 -1.98 -5.20
CA ARG A 100 3.38 -1.79 -4.28
C ARG A 100 3.88 -1.34 -2.90
N ASN A 101 5.01 -1.86 -2.43
CA ASN A 101 5.59 -1.38 -1.17
C ASN A 101 6.14 0.06 -1.27
N THR A 102 6.71 0.45 -2.42
CA THR A 102 7.14 1.84 -2.67
C THR A 102 5.96 2.78 -2.64
N ALA A 103 4.87 2.39 -3.31
CA ALA A 103 3.61 3.13 -3.32
C ALA A 103 3.07 3.41 -1.92
N ARG A 104 3.02 2.38 -1.05
CA ARG A 104 2.60 2.53 0.36
C ARG A 104 3.47 3.52 1.14
N ILE A 105 4.79 3.49 0.91
CA ILE A 105 5.73 4.42 1.55
C ILE A 105 5.57 5.85 1.08
N LEU A 106 5.36 6.06 -0.23
CA LEU A 106 5.13 7.40 -0.77
C LEU A 106 3.91 8.07 -0.12
N LEU A 107 2.82 7.32 0.05
CA LEU A 107 1.61 7.78 0.72
C LEU A 107 1.87 8.13 2.19
N GLU A 108 2.58 7.25 2.92
CA GLU A 108 2.83 7.47 4.35
C GLU A 108 3.78 8.64 4.59
N ILE A 109 4.84 8.80 3.78
CA ILE A 109 5.74 9.97 3.88
C ILE A 109 4.96 11.27 3.61
N MET A 110 4.08 11.27 2.61
CA MET A 110 3.32 12.48 2.26
C MET A 110 2.28 12.84 3.34
N LYS A 111 1.61 11.84 3.94
CA LYS A 111 0.75 12.05 5.11
C LYS A 111 1.52 12.69 6.26
N GLU A 112 2.72 12.21 6.55
CA GLU A 112 3.57 12.80 7.59
C GLU A 112 4.09 14.19 7.23
N LEU A 113 4.33 14.46 5.95
CA LEU A 113 4.77 15.77 5.47
C LEU A 113 3.68 16.83 5.68
N VAL A 114 2.42 16.49 5.36
CA VAL A 114 1.25 17.35 5.63
C VAL A 114 1.04 17.52 7.14
N ARG A 115 1.13 16.44 7.92
CA ARG A 115 1.01 16.50 9.40
C ARG A 115 2.08 17.31 10.11
N SER A 116 3.26 17.43 9.50
CA SER A 116 4.40 18.15 10.08
C SER A 116 4.40 19.65 9.71
N GLN A 117 3.27 20.19 9.24
CA GLN A 117 3.12 21.62 8.95
C GLN A 117 3.49 22.45 10.18
N GLY A 118 4.34 23.46 9.98
CA GLY A 118 4.92 24.28 11.05
C GLY A 118 6.35 23.88 11.46
N ASP A 119 6.82 22.65 11.20
CA ASP A 119 8.24 22.28 11.38
C ASP A 119 8.97 22.15 10.04
N TYR A 120 9.51 23.28 9.57
CA TYR A 120 10.15 23.39 8.26
C TYR A 120 11.27 22.37 8.03
N LEU A 121 12.16 22.16 9.01
CA LEU A 121 13.27 21.21 8.84
C LEU A 121 12.77 19.77 8.75
N ARG A 122 11.76 19.40 9.54
CA ARG A 122 11.13 18.07 9.46
C ARG A 122 10.46 17.87 8.11
N GLN A 123 9.71 18.86 7.62
CA GLN A 123 9.10 18.78 6.29
C GLN A 123 10.15 18.66 5.17
N LEU A 124 11.28 19.36 5.27
CA LEU A 124 12.37 19.27 4.29
C LEU A 124 13.04 17.88 4.29
N LYS A 125 13.24 17.26 5.46
CA LYS A 125 13.67 15.86 5.57
C LYS A 125 12.66 14.91 4.92
N LEU A 126 11.37 15.11 5.14
CA LEU A 126 10.32 14.29 4.53
C LEU A 126 10.23 14.49 3.01
N ALA A 127 10.40 15.71 2.51
CA ALA A 127 10.46 15.99 1.07
C ALA A 127 11.64 15.25 0.40
N ARG A 128 12.81 15.22 1.07
CA ARG A 128 13.97 14.43 0.63
C ARG A 128 13.70 12.92 0.66
N ASP A 129 13.10 12.42 1.74
CA ASP A 129 12.74 11.01 1.87
C ASP A 129 11.75 10.60 0.77
N PHE A 130 10.76 11.44 0.48
CA PHE A 130 9.78 11.24 -0.59
C PHE A 130 10.43 11.15 -1.97
N ARG A 131 11.27 12.13 -2.34
CA ARG A 131 12.02 12.09 -3.61
C ARG A 131 12.98 10.91 -3.71
N THR A 132 13.51 10.44 -2.60
CA THR A 132 14.37 9.25 -2.58
C THR A 132 13.54 7.98 -2.78
N ALA A 133 12.32 7.94 -2.21
CA ALA A 133 11.39 6.82 -2.34
C ALA A 133 10.86 6.65 -3.78
N THR A 134 10.69 7.72 -4.57
CA THR A 134 10.19 7.59 -5.96
C THR A 134 11.09 6.73 -6.85
N PHE A 135 12.38 6.62 -6.53
CA PHE A 135 13.31 5.71 -7.24
C PHE A 135 13.11 4.24 -6.87
N GLY A 136 12.34 3.93 -5.83
CA GLY A 136 11.96 2.58 -5.42
C GLY A 136 13.10 1.68 -4.95
N LYS A 137 14.26 2.22 -4.54
CA LYS A 137 15.42 1.41 -4.13
C LYS A 137 15.06 0.44 -2.99
N PRO A 138 15.18 -0.89 -3.17
CA PRO A 138 14.62 -1.85 -2.21
C PRO A 138 15.07 -1.66 -0.76
N ARG A 139 16.36 -1.33 -0.53
CA ARG A 139 16.90 -1.11 0.81
C ARG A 139 16.35 0.14 1.48
N PHE A 140 16.21 1.22 0.72
CA PHE A 140 15.62 2.46 1.23
C PHE A 140 14.14 2.23 1.56
N ILE A 141 13.38 1.61 0.66
CA ILE A 141 11.97 1.29 0.88
C ILE A 141 11.78 0.40 2.11
N ARG A 142 12.58 -0.66 2.27
CA ARG A 142 12.55 -1.50 3.49
C ARG A 142 12.89 -0.73 4.76
N SER A 143 13.86 0.18 4.71
CA SER A 143 14.18 1.02 5.86
C SER A 143 13.03 1.97 6.23
N GLN A 144 12.32 2.51 5.23
CA GLN A 144 11.15 3.35 5.44
C GLN A 144 9.95 2.53 5.95
N LEU A 145 9.72 1.30 5.43
CA LEU A 145 8.71 0.38 5.96
C LEU A 145 8.94 0.13 7.45
N LYS A 146 10.19 -0.12 7.85
CA LYS A 146 10.55 -0.26 9.26
C LYS A 146 10.33 1.02 10.06
N LYS A 147 10.76 2.19 9.53
CA LYS A 147 10.59 3.52 10.16
C LYS A 147 9.12 3.83 10.46
N TYR A 148 8.21 3.46 9.55
CA TYR A 148 6.78 3.70 9.67
C TYR A 148 6.00 2.49 10.21
N HIS A 149 6.69 1.50 10.78
CA HIS A 149 6.08 0.28 11.34
C HIS A 149 5.16 -0.48 10.36
N LEU A 150 5.40 -0.37 9.05
CA LEU A 150 4.72 -1.12 8.01
C LEU A 150 5.43 -2.45 7.71
N ILE A 151 4.67 -3.51 7.49
CA ILE A 151 5.20 -4.83 7.11
C ILE A 151 5.41 -4.88 5.59
N GLU A 152 6.54 -5.44 5.13
CA GLU A 152 6.78 -5.72 3.70
C GLU A 152 5.78 -6.77 3.20
N MET A 153 4.92 -6.37 2.25
CA MET A 153 3.95 -7.27 1.60
C MET A 153 4.58 -7.92 0.36
N PRO A 154 4.10 -9.10 -0.08
CA PRO A 154 4.51 -9.65 -1.36
C PRO A 154 4.06 -8.74 -2.51
N GLU A 155 4.85 -8.67 -3.59
CA GLU A 155 4.55 -7.81 -4.74
C GLU A 155 3.51 -8.43 -5.68
N GLU A 156 3.40 -9.77 -5.66
CA GLU A 156 2.26 -10.51 -6.19
C GLU A 156 0.94 -10.12 -5.51
N TRP A 157 1.02 -9.52 -4.31
CA TRP A 157 -0.13 -9.02 -3.53
C TRP A 157 -1.19 -10.08 -3.24
N ASN A 158 -0.71 -11.29 -2.99
CA ASN A 158 -1.55 -12.46 -2.70
C ASN A 158 -1.65 -12.79 -1.21
N GLN A 159 -1.09 -11.96 -0.32
CA GLN A 159 -1.10 -12.19 1.13
C GLN A 159 -2.52 -12.31 1.71
N ILE A 160 -2.65 -13.08 2.79
CA ILE A 160 -3.89 -13.09 3.58
C ILE A 160 -3.77 -12.02 4.67
N ALA A 161 -4.26 -10.82 4.35
CA ALA A 161 -4.34 -9.69 5.24
C ALA A 161 -5.77 -9.16 5.28
N PHE A 162 -6.36 -9.07 6.48
CA PHE A 162 -7.77 -8.78 6.63
C PHE A 162 -8.10 -8.11 7.97
N ASP A 163 -9.32 -7.60 8.09
CA ASP A 163 -9.93 -7.23 9.35
C ASP A 163 -11.45 -7.46 9.23
N ASP A 164 -12.02 -8.34 10.05
CA ASP A 164 -13.44 -8.69 9.97
C ASP A 164 -14.34 -7.79 10.86
N HIS A 165 -13.79 -6.78 11.55
CA HIS A 165 -14.59 -5.82 12.34
C HIS A 165 -13.88 -4.46 12.47
N VAL A 166 -14.29 -3.48 11.64
CA VAL A 166 -13.83 -2.09 11.74
C VAL A 166 -14.98 -1.09 11.63
N HIS A 167 -14.70 0.16 12.04
CA HIS A 167 -15.67 1.26 12.00
C HIS A 167 -15.14 2.47 11.25
N ASP A 168 -16.04 3.14 10.54
CA ASP A 168 -15.83 4.42 9.86
C ASP A 168 -16.50 5.58 10.63
N ALA A 169 -16.42 6.79 10.08
CA ALA A 169 -17.00 8.00 10.65
C ALA A 169 -18.53 7.95 10.83
N ASN A 170 -19.24 7.09 10.09
CA ASN A 170 -20.70 6.99 10.19
C ASN A 170 -21.17 6.16 11.41
N THR A 171 -20.24 5.55 12.15
CA THR A 171 -20.51 4.90 13.44
C THR A 171 -19.69 5.50 14.58
N LYS A 172 -18.59 4.85 14.98
CA LYS A 172 -17.69 5.30 16.07
C LYS A 172 -16.25 5.53 15.61
N GLY A 173 -15.97 5.29 14.33
CA GLY A 173 -14.68 5.62 13.72
C GLY A 173 -14.53 7.13 13.51
N ARG A 174 -13.34 7.57 13.09
CA ARG A 174 -13.05 8.99 12.82
C ARG A 174 -12.86 9.33 11.34
N LYS A 175 -12.84 8.31 10.47
CA LYS A 175 -12.40 8.43 9.07
C LYS A 175 -13.57 8.14 8.16
N SER A 176 -13.75 8.95 7.11
CA SER A 176 -14.71 8.65 6.05
C SER A 176 -14.42 7.28 5.40
N PRO A 177 -15.41 6.66 4.73
CA PRO A 177 -15.21 5.40 4.02
C PRO A 177 -13.98 5.43 3.08
N THR A 178 -13.82 6.49 2.29
CA THR A 178 -12.66 6.65 1.39
C THR A 178 -11.34 6.68 2.14
N HIS A 179 -11.25 7.43 3.25
CA HIS A 179 -10.03 7.50 4.06
C HIS A 179 -9.72 6.14 4.71
N LEU A 180 -10.74 5.46 5.25
CA LEU A 180 -10.58 4.13 5.84
C LEU A 180 -9.97 3.14 4.83
N ILE A 181 -10.47 3.12 3.59
CA ILE A 181 -9.97 2.24 2.53
C ILE A 181 -8.53 2.58 2.11
N MET A 182 -8.20 3.86 1.95
CA MET A 182 -6.82 4.29 1.68
C MET A 182 -5.86 3.76 2.77
N ASP A 183 -6.21 3.94 4.04
CA ASP A 183 -5.38 3.51 5.15
C ASP A 183 -5.30 1.98 5.29
N ALA A 184 -6.35 1.26 4.91
CA ALA A 184 -6.37 -0.20 4.87
C ALA A 184 -5.39 -0.70 3.81
N TRP A 185 -5.39 -0.06 2.64
CA TRP A 185 -4.47 -0.35 1.56
C TRP A 185 -3.01 -0.06 1.93
N ILE A 186 -2.74 1.08 2.59
CA ILE A 186 -1.39 1.42 3.10
C ILE A 186 -0.90 0.34 4.09
N LYS A 187 -1.77 -0.24 4.92
CA LYS A 187 -1.40 -1.35 5.81
C LYS A 187 -1.21 -2.69 5.09
N GLY A 188 -1.66 -2.80 3.83
CA GLY A 188 -1.59 -4.04 3.04
C GLY A 188 -2.78 -4.96 3.24
N ILE A 189 -3.89 -4.47 3.82
CA ILE A 189 -5.15 -5.19 4.00
C ILE A 189 -5.79 -5.44 2.63
N ARG A 190 -6.23 -6.68 2.40
CA ARG A 190 -6.93 -7.08 1.16
C ARG A 190 -8.42 -7.31 1.36
N ARG A 191 -8.86 -7.55 2.60
CA ARG A 191 -10.25 -7.86 2.93
C ARG A 191 -10.69 -7.12 4.19
N LEU A 192 -11.78 -6.38 4.11
CA LEU A 192 -12.26 -5.55 5.21
C LEU A 192 -13.75 -5.76 5.42
N THR A 193 -14.19 -5.88 6.66
CA THR A 193 -15.62 -5.87 7.00
C THR A 193 -15.91 -4.64 7.86
N VAL A 194 -16.70 -3.71 7.33
CA VAL A 194 -17.07 -2.46 8.01
C VAL A 194 -18.44 -2.64 8.65
N ILE A 195 -18.53 -2.37 9.95
CA ILE A 195 -19.72 -2.61 10.75
C ILE A 195 -20.45 -1.30 11.04
N TYR A 196 -21.73 -1.26 10.67
CA TYR A 196 -22.66 -0.15 10.89
C TYR A 196 -23.66 -0.50 11.99
N TYR A 197 -24.06 0.48 12.80
CA TYR A 197 -25.01 0.26 13.89
C TYR A 197 -26.44 0.49 13.42
N ASN A 198 -27.26 -0.55 13.54
CA ASN A 198 -28.71 -0.61 13.28
C ASN A 198 -29.17 -0.27 11.84
N PHE A 199 -28.49 0.60 11.10
CA PHE A 199 -28.83 0.96 9.71
C PHE A 199 -27.62 1.43 8.92
N ILE A 200 -27.76 1.51 7.60
CA ILE A 200 -26.78 2.10 6.69
C ILE A 200 -27.47 2.99 5.65
N ASN A 201 -26.89 4.17 5.38
CA ASN A 201 -27.34 5.03 4.29
C ASN A 201 -26.76 4.52 2.95
N VAL A 202 -27.57 4.54 1.89
CA VAL A 202 -27.18 4.02 0.56
C VAL A 202 -25.97 4.77 0.01
N GLU A 203 -25.87 6.08 0.26
CA GLU A 203 -24.75 6.92 -0.17
C GLU A 203 -23.43 6.50 0.50
N VAL A 204 -23.49 6.15 1.78
CA VAL A 204 -22.33 5.67 2.55
C VAL A 204 -21.88 4.29 2.06
N ALA A 205 -22.84 3.39 1.83
CA ALA A 205 -22.58 2.08 1.23
C ALA A 205 -21.95 2.22 -0.16
N ALA A 206 -22.49 3.10 -0.99
CA ALA A 206 -21.98 3.38 -2.33
C ALA A 206 -20.55 3.94 -2.27
N GLU A 207 -20.26 4.85 -1.33
CA GLU A 207 -18.93 5.41 -1.14
C GLU A 207 -17.89 4.36 -0.73
N LEU A 208 -18.26 3.52 0.24
CA LEU A 208 -17.40 2.46 0.72
C LEU A 208 -17.09 1.44 -0.38
N LEU A 209 -18.11 0.96 -1.09
CA LEU A 209 -17.95 -0.05 -2.15
C LEU A 209 -17.17 0.52 -3.35
N GLU A 210 -17.41 1.78 -3.73
CA GLU A 210 -16.62 2.44 -4.79
C GLU A 210 -15.14 2.56 -4.41
N SER A 211 -14.88 3.08 -3.21
CA SER A 211 -13.51 3.29 -2.74
C SER A 211 -12.74 1.96 -2.68
N ALA A 212 -13.43 0.90 -2.25
CA ALA A 212 -12.91 -0.46 -2.15
C ALA A 212 -12.53 -1.04 -3.52
N GLU A 213 -13.42 -0.90 -4.50
CA GLU A 213 -13.20 -1.32 -5.88
C GLU A 213 -12.00 -0.59 -6.50
N VAL A 214 -11.94 0.73 -6.32
CA VAL A 214 -10.80 1.54 -6.73
C VAL A 214 -9.51 0.98 -6.12
N MET A 215 -9.43 0.73 -4.81
CA MET A 215 -8.18 0.26 -4.20
C MET A 215 -7.93 -1.26 -4.32
N GLY A 216 -8.84 -2.01 -4.96
CA GLY A 216 -8.75 -3.47 -5.08
C GLY A 216 -8.83 -4.19 -3.73
N ILE A 217 -9.65 -3.70 -2.81
CA ILE A 217 -9.89 -4.28 -1.48
C ILE A 217 -11.27 -4.93 -1.48
N ALA A 218 -11.35 -6.20 -1.08
CA ALA A 218 -12.63 -6.89 -0.92
C ALA A 218 -13.33 -6.41 0.35
N VAL A 219 -14.37 -5.59 0.21
CA VAL A 219 -15.13 -5.06 1.35
C VAL A 219 -16.43 -5.82 1.56
N ARG A 220 -16.82 -5.97 2.83
CA ARG A 220 -18.16 -6.39 3.25
C ARG A 220 -18.76 -5.35 4.17
N ILE A 221 -20.06 -5.16 4.05
CA ILE A 221 -20.85 -4.31 4.94
C ILE A 221 -21.60 -5.23 5.90
N GLY A 222 -21.40 -5.02 7.20
CA GLY A 222 -22.18 -5.66 8.25
C GLY A 222 -23.03 -4.63 8.99
N ILE A 223 -24.24 -5.01 9.38
CA ILE A 223 -25.13 -4.20 10.21
C ILE A 223 -25.29 -4.91 11.55
N GLU A 224 -24.80 -4.29 12.62
CA GLU A 224 -24.93 -4.81 13.99
C GLU A 224 -26.30 -4.41 14.55
N PHE A 225 -27.09 -5.41 14.89
CA PHE A 225 -28.37 -5.28 15.58
C PHE A 225 -28.27 -5.83 17.01
N SER A 226 -29.08 -5.26 17.89
CA SER A 226 -29.25 -5.75 19.27
C SER A 226 -30.56 -6.53 19.39
N ALA A 227 -30.51 -7.70 20.03
CA ALA A 227 -31.67 -8.55 20.30
C ALA A 227 -31.76 -8.89 21.78
N ARG A 228 -32.97 -8.96 22.35
CA ARG A 228 -33.19 -9.21 23.77
C ARG A 228 -32.97 -10.69 24.10
N PHE A 229 -32.07 -10.97 25.03
CA PHE A 229 -31.77 -12.32 25.49
C PHE A 229 -31.43 -12.32 26.98
N ARG A 230 -32.20 -13.04 27.80
CA ARG A 230 -32.02 -13.19 29.26
C ARG A 230 -31.74 -11.87 30.00
N GLY A 231 -32.60 -10.87 29.79
CA GLY A 231 -32.51 -9.58 30.48
C GLY A 231 -31.35 -8.66 30.02
N ARG A 232 -30.67 -9.00 28.92
CA ARG A 232 -29.66 -8.15 28.27
C ARG A 232 -29.81 -8.13 26.75
N TYR A 233 -29.03 -7.26 26.10
CA TYR A 233 -28.92 -7.25 24.64
C TYR A 233 -27.73 -8.08 24.16
N VAL A 234 -27.97 -8.97 23.20
CA VAL A 234 -26.92 -9.66 22.45
C VAL A 234 -26.79 -9.04 21.08
N LYS A 235 -25.57 -9.05 20.54
CA LYS A 235 -25.23 -8.35 19.29
C LYS A 235 -25.06 -9.33 18.14
N LEU A 236 -25.80 -9.11 17.07
CA LEU A 236 -25.80 -9.91 15.86
C LEU A 236 -25.43 -9.04 14.68
N ILE A 237 -24.37 -9.40 13.96
CA ILE A 237 -23.92 -8.71 12.76
C ILE A 237 -24.50 -9.42 11.54
N TRP A 238 -25.38 -8.74 10.82
CA TRP A 238 -25.94 -9.19 9.55
C TRP A 238 -25.16 -8.63 8.37
N ALA A 239 -24.62 -9.53 7.53
CA ALA A 239 -23.96 -9.18 6.28
C ALA A 239 -24.60 -9.96 5.11
N PRO A 240 -25.50 -9.34 4.33
CA PRO A 240 -26.15 -9.99 3.20
C PRO A 240 -25.13 -10.28 2.09
N ARG A 241 -25.38 -11.32 1.28
CA ARG A 241 -24.47 -11.84 0.24
C ARG A 241 -25.23 -12.39 -0.97
N GLY A 242 -24.54 -12.57 -2.09
CA GLY A 242 -25.15 -13.22 -3.27
C GLY A 242 -25.79 -12.24 -4.26
N PHE A 243 -25.45 -10.96 -4.16
CA PHE A 243 -25.76 -9.96 -5.17
C PHE A 243 -24.85 -10.14 -6.39
N ALA A 244 -25.39 -9.87 -7.58
CA ALA A 244 -24.64 -10.00 -8.82
C ALA A 244 -23.56 -8.92 -8.95
N ASP A 245 -23.92 -7.69 -8.57
CA ASP A 245 -23.03 -6.53 -8.63
C ASP A 245 -23.30 -5.56 -7.47
N LYS A 246 -22.55 -4.45 -7.47
CA LYS A 246 -22.71 -3.36 -6.51
C LYS A 246 -24.08 -2.68 -6.60
N LYS A 247 -24.63 -2.50 -7.80
CA LYS A 247 -25.90 -1.78 -8.01
C LYS A 247 -27.07 -2.56 -7.40
N ASP A 248 -27.08 -3.87 -7.60
CA ASP A 248 -28.04 -4.80 -7.01
C ASP A 248 -28.02 -4.73 -5.47
N PHE A 249 -26.83 -4.75 -4.85
CA PHE A 249 -26.67 -4.55 -3.40
C PHE A 249 -27.24 -3.20 -2.93
N LEU A 250 -27.00 -2.11 -3.66
CA LEU A 250 -27.49 -0.78 -3.26
C LEU A 250 -29.00 -0.65 -3.43
N ASN A 251 -29.56 -1.19 -4.51
CA ASN A 251 -31.00 -1.21 -4.76
C ASN A 251 -31.75 -1.98 -3.67
N PHE A 252 -31.16 -3.08 -3.17
CA PHE A 252 -31.72 -3.85 -2.06
C PHE A 252 -31.98 -3.02 -0.80
N PHE A 253 -31.15 -2.00 -0.51
CA PHE A 253 -31.37 -1.11 0.65
C PHE A 253 -32.16 0.16 0.31
N LYS A 254 -32.34 0.47 -0.97
CA LYS A 254 -32.99 1.69 -1.44
C LYS A 254 -34.52 1.62 -1.31
N ASP A 255 -35.10 0.47 -1.64
CA ASP A 255 -36.55 0.29 -1.79
C ASP A 255 -37.05 -0.99 -1.09
N GLY A 256 -38.36 -1.11 -0.90
CA GLY A 256 -39.01 -2.33 -0.41
C GLY A 256 -38.85 -2.66 1.09
N PRO A 257 -39.05 -3.93 1.50
CA PRO A 257 -39.06 -4.35 2.91
C PRO A 257 -37.75 -4.08 3.66
N SER A 258 -36.61 -4.13 2.97
CA SER A 258 -35.30 -3.85 3.54
C SER A 258 -35.15 -2.40 3.99
N LYS A 259 -35.69 -1.44 3.22
CA LYS A 259 -35.73 -0.03 3.61
C LYS A 259 -36.50 0.17 4.90
N ALA A 260 -37.65 -0.48 5.05
CA ALA A 260 -38.45 -0.40 6.28
C ALA A 260 -37.68 -0.91 7.52
N VAL A 261 -36.85 -1.96 7.37
CA VAL A 261 -35.96 -2.43 8.43
C VAL A 261 -34.85 -1.40 8.73
N MET A 262 -34.28 -0.75 7.71
CA MET A 262 -33.31 0.34 7.92
C MET A 262 -33.94 1.55 8.63
N ASP A 263 -35.17 1.92 8.28
CA ASP A 263 -35.90 3.03 8.91
C ASP A 263 -36.24 2.73 10.37
N GLU A 264 -36.57 1.49 10.70
CA GLU A 264 -36.73 1.07 12.10
C GLU A 264 -35.40 1.06 12.86
N GLY A 265 -34.31 0.60 12.23
CA GLY A 265 -32.97 0.68 12.79
C GLY A 265 -32.50 2.12 13.03
N ARG A 266 -32.94 3.09 12.21
CA ARG A 266 -32.73 4.52 12.45
C ARG A 266 -33.39 4.97 13.76
N LYS A 267 -34.64 4.55 14.02
CA LYS A 267 -35.33 4.84 15.29
C LYS A 267 -34.60 4.25 16.50
N VAL A 268 -34.02 3.05 16.38
CA VAL A 268 -33.16 2.44 17.41
C VAL A 268 -31.95 3.33 17.71
N SER A 269 -31.30 3.83 16.65
CA SER A 269 -30.12 4.69 16.79
C SER A 269 -30.48 6.04 17.42
N GLU A 270 -31.60 6.65 17.02
CA GLU A 270 -32.12 7.88 17.62
C GLU A 270 -32.42 7.69 19.12
N TYR A 271 -33.04 6.57 19.48
CA TYR A 271 -33.30 6.22 20.88
C TYR A 271 -31.99 6.13 21.69
N GLN A 272 -30.97 5.45 21.16
CA GLN A 272 -29.66 5.36 21.80
C GLN A 272 -28.92 6.72 21.87
N GLN A 273 -29.07 7.58 20.86
CA GLN A 273 -28.45 8.90 20.82
C GLN A 273 -29.05 9.88 21.85
N ARG A 274 -30.32 9.72 22.23
CA ARG A 274 -30.93 10.52 23.32
C ARG A 274 -30.17 10.38 24.63
N TYR A 275 -29.65 9.18 24.92
CA TYR A 275 -28.81 8.95 26.09
C TYR A 275 -27.51 9.74 26.03
N VAL A 276 -26.82 9.76 24.88
CA VAL A 276 -25.58 10.54 24.71
C VAL A 276 -25.82 12.02 24.99
N LEU A 277 -26.95 12.56 24.54
CA LEU A 277 -27.33 13.95 24.80
C LEU A 277 -27.71 14.21 26.27
N ALA A 278 -28.32 13.23 26.94
CA ALA A 278 -28.57 13.32 28.37
C ALA A 278 -27.25 13.33 29.17
N VAL A 279 -26.32 12.43 28.85
CA VAL A 279 -24.98 12.39 29.45
C VAL A 279 -24.21 13.68 29.15
N PHE A 280 -24.33 14.25 27.95
CA PHE A 280 -23.73 15.55 27.63
C PHE A 280 -24.22 16.67 28.58
N ARG A 281 -25.55 16.74 28.81
CA ARG A 281 -26.12 17.73 29.75
C ARG A 281 -25.65 17.48 31.19
N GLU A 282 -25.67 16.22 31.62
CA GLU A 282 -25.20 15.82 32.95
C GLU A 282 -23.72 16.13 33.15
N PHE A 283 -22.91 15.94 32.10
CA PHE A 283 -21.50 16.29 32.13
C PHE A 283 -21.31 17.79 32.35
N ASN A 284 -22.02 18.64 31.61
CA ASN A 284 -21.92 20.09 31.78
C ASN A 284 -22.34 20.58 33.16
N ALA A 285 -23.37 19.94 33.75
CA ALA A 285 -23.95 20.31 35.04
C ALA A 285 -23.13 19.80 36.23
N ARG A 286 -22.71 18.53 36.22
CA ARG A 286 -22.10 17.85 37.37
C ARG A 286 -20.62 17.52 37.18
N HIS A 287 -20.24 16.88 36.08
CA HIS A 287 -18.87 16.36 35.90
C HIS A 287 -17.85 17.45 35.54
N ARG A 288 -18.23 18.44 34.74
CA ARG A 288 -17.36 19.54 34.31
C ARG A 288 -16.85 20.37 35.50
N PRO A 289 -17.69 20.83 36.46
CA PRO A 289 -17.19 21.50 37.66
C PRO A 289 -16.19 20.65 38.46
N LEU A 290 -16.47 19.35 38.64
CA LEU A 290 -15.58 18.42 39.34
C LEU A 290 -14.23 18.26 38.64
N ILE A 291 -14.23 18.21 37.31
CA ILE A 291 -12.99 18.16 36.50
C ILE A 291 -12.20 19.46 36.64
N ASN A 292 -12.87 20.62 36.59
CA ASN A 292 -12.20 21.90 36.80
C ASN A 292 -11.52 21.98 38.16
N GLU A 293 -12.18 21.50 39.21
CA GLU A 293 -11.63 21.43 40.56
C GLU A 293 -10.47 20.42 40.67
N ALA A 294 -10.67 19.18 40.19
CA ALA A 294 -9.69 18.10 40.36
C ALA A 294 -8.37 18.35 39.62
N TYR A 295 -8.42 19.00 38.45
CA TYR A 295 -7.24 19.25 37.62
C TYR A 295 -6.77 20.71 37.64
N GLY A 296 -7.47 21.59 38.36
CA GLY A 296 -7.16 23.03 38.38
C GLY A 296 -7.27 23.69 37.00
N ILE A 297 -8.15 23.20 36.14
CA ILE A 297 -8.38 23.74 34.79
C ILE A 297 -9.70 24.52 34.73
N ASN A 298 -9.86 25.38 33.73
CA ASN A 298 -11.08 26.15 33.55
C ASN A 298 -11.76 25.85 32.21
N LEU A 299 -12.68 24.88 32.20
CA LEU A 299 -13.52 24.58 31.06
C LEU A 299 -14.83 25.36 31.11
N ALA A 300 -15.13 26.12 30.05
CA ALA A 300 -16.44 26.71 29.83
C ALA A 300 -17.52 25.62 29.61
N PRO A 301 -18.81 25.89 29.88
CA PRO A 301 -19.89 25.00 29.50
C PRO A 301 -19.85 24.71 27.99
N PHE A 302 -19.97 23.45 27.62
CA PHE A 302 -19.93 23.06 26.21
C PHE A 302 -21.26 23.34 25.52
N ASP A 303 -21.20 23.88 24.31
CA ASP A 303 -22.37 24.07 23.46
C ASP A 303 -22.75 22.80 22.69
N ARG A 304 -24.06 22.63 22.45
CA ARG A 304 -24.60 21.47 21.77
C ARG A 304 -24.29 21.49 20.27
N GLU A 305 -24.43 22.63 19.60
CA GLU A 305 -24.18 22.76 18.16
C GLU A 305 -22.71 22.51 17.83
N ASP A 306 -21.80 23.00 18.67
CA ASP A 306 -20.36 22.73 18.53
C ASP A 306 -20.05 21.24 18.64
N PHE A 307 -20.72 20.51 19.53
CA PHE A 307 -20.59 19.05 19.62
C PHE A 307 -21.12 18.35 18.36
N PHE A 308 -22.26 18.76 17.81
CA PHE A 308 -22.77 18.19 16.56
C PHE A 308 -21.84 18.49 15.37
N ALA A 309 -21.32 19.71 15.29
CA ALA A 309 -20.33 20.09 14.28
C ALA A 309 -19.06 19.23 14.38
N PHE A 310 -18.60 18.92 15.60
CA PHE A 310 -17.48 18.02 15.85
C PHE A 310 -17.74 16.56 15.40
N VAL A 311 -18.97 16.06 15.61
CA VAL A 311 -19.35 14.70 15.16
C VAL A 311 -19.46 14.63 13.62
N GLY A 312 -19.87 15.72 12.97
CA GLY A 312 -20.01 15.80 11.52
C GLY A 312 -21.15 14.91 11.01
N SER A 313 -20.88 14.08 10.01
CA SER A 313 -21.88 13.17 9.41
C SER A 313 -22.12 11.88 10.21
N GLY A 314 -21.41 11.70 11.33
CA GLY A 314 -21.46 10.49 12.16
C GLY A 314 -22.63 10.43 13.13
N GLN A 315 -22.83 9.26 13.74
CA GLN A 315 -23.77 9.10 14.84
C GLN A 315 -23.12 9.55 16.16
N PRO A 316 -23.74 10.46 16.95
CA PRO A 316 -23.25 10.79 18.28
C PRO A 316 -23.09 9.53 19.15
N SER A 317 -21.93 9.41 19.79
CA SER A 317 -21.60 8.27 20.66
C SER A 317 -20.86 8.77 21.89
N LEU A 318 -20.80 7.96 22.96
CA LEU A 318 -19.99 8.29 24.15
C LEU A 318 -18.51 8.49 23.80
N LEU A 319 -18.01 7.78 22.79
CA LEU A 319 -16.63 7.96 22.31
C LEU A 319 -16.46 9.32 21.62
N HIS A 320 -17.45 9.80 20.87
CA HIS A 320 -17.42 11.15 20.31
C HIS A 320 -17.42 12.20 21.41
N LEU A 321 -18.28 12.03 22.42
CA LEU A 321 -18.36 12.93 23.57
C LEU A 321 -17.03 12.99 24.34
N ALA A 322 -16.44 11.83 24.65
CA ALA A 322 -15.16 11.76 25.36
C ALA A 322 -14.03 12.47 24.60
N LYS A 323 -13.97 12.31 23.28
CA LYS A 323 -12.99 13.02 22.44
C LYS A 323 -13.22 14.51 22.41
N TYR A 324 -14.48 14.93 22.30
CA TYR A 324 -14.84 16.34 22.31
C TYR A 324 -14.38 17.00 23.60
N ILE A 325 -14.67 16.36 24.74
CA ILE A 325 -14.20 16.78 26.07
C ILE A 325 -12.67 16.81 26.12
N TYR A 326 -12.01 15.72 25.71
CA TYR A 326 -10.56 15.60 25.71
C TYR A 326 -9.86 16.69 24.89
N ASN A 327 -10.40 17.02 23.70
CA ASN A 327 -9.85 18.05 22.82
C ASN A 327 -9.94 19.46 23.43
N HIS A 328 -10.91 19.72 24.31
CA HIS A 328 -11.01 20.97 25.07
C HIS A 328 -10.17 20.95 26.35
N MET A 329 -10.03 19.77 26.98
CA MET A 329 -9.16 19.59 28.15
C MET A 329 -7.68 19.76 27.82
N LEU A 330 -7.20 19.27 26.68
CA LEU A 330 -5.77 19.25 26.38
C LEU A 330 -5.13 20.65 26.30
N PRO A 331 -5.73 21.66 25.64
CA PRO A 331 -5.25 23.05 25.70
C PRO A 331 -5.23 23.61 27.13
N ALA A 332 -6.30 23.40 27.91
CA ALA A 332 -6.40 23.89 29.28
C ALA A 332 -5.35 23.23 30.21
N MET A 333 -5.09 21.93 30.05
CA MET A 333 -4.02 21.24 30.78
C MET A 333 -2.63 21.78 30.40
N ARG A 334 -2.41 22.15 29.12
CA ARG A 334 -1.14 22.75 28.69
C ARG A 334 -0.90 24.12 29.33
N GLU A 335 -1.94 24.94 29.42
CA GLU A 335 -1.90 26.23 30.09
C GLU A 335 -1.60 26.06 31.59
N GLN A 336 -2.27 25.12 32.24
CA GLN A 336 -2.04 24.83 33.66
C GLN A 336 -0.62 24.31 33.93
N VAL A 337 -0.09 23.43 33.07
CA VAL A 337 1.29 22.95 33.17
C VAL A 337 2.29 24.09 32.92
N ALA A 338 1.98 25.04 32.04
CA ALA A 338 2.80 26.23 31.86
C ALA A 338 2.85 27.08 33.15
N GLY A 339 1.71 27.28 33.82
CA GLY A 339 1.68 27.92 35.15
C GLY A 339 2.48 27.16 36.20
N PHE A 340 2.41 25.83 36.20
CA PHE A 340 3.25 25.00 37.08
C PHE A 340 4.75 25.15 36.81
N ARG A 341 5.18 25.41 35.56
CA ARG A 341 6.60 25.66 35.25
C ARG A 341 7.10 26.97 35.86
N GLU A 342 6.26 28.00 35.88
CA GLU A 342 6.60 29.30 36.47
C GLU A 342 6.77 29.17 38.00
N SER A 343 5.92 28.39 38.66
CA SER A 343 6.03 28.13 40.11
C SER A 343 7.11 27.12 40.48
N TRP A 344 7.52 26.24 39.57
CA TRP A 344 8.49 25.16 39.80
C TRP A 344 9.86 25.65 40.29
N ALA A 345 10.34 26.78 39.77
CA ALA A 345 11.65 27.35 40.09
C ALA A 345 11.77 27.79 41.56
N GLY A 346 10.66 28.19 42.20
CA GLY A 346 10.59 28.65 43.59
C GLY A 346 9.93 27.67 44.57
N ALA A 347 9.45 26.52 44.09
CA ALA A 347 8.71 25.54 44.90
C ALA A 347 9.61 24.71 45.83
N ASP A 348 9.09 24.37 47.02
CA ASP A 348 9.71 23.43 47.96
C ASP A 348 9.59 21.96 47.48
N GLN A 349 10.17 21.02 48.24
CA GLN A 349 10.20 19.61 47.84
C GLN A 349 8.80 18.98 47.81
N GLU A 350 7.89 19.41 48.67
CA GLU A 350 6.53 18.88 48.76
C GLU A 350 5.67 19.38 47.60
N GLU A 351 5.72 20.68 47.28
CA GLU A 351 4.99 21.26 46.16
C GLU A 351 5.54 20.77 44.82
N ARG A 352 6.86 20.51 44.71
CA ARG A 352 7.42 19.84 43.53
C ARG A 352 6.85 18.44 43.33
N LEU A 353 6.73 17.64 44.39
CA LEU A 353 6.13 16.31 44.30
C LEU A 353 4.65 16.39 43.90
N ARG A 354 3.91 17.34 44.47
CA ARG A 354 2.50 17.60 44.13
C ARG A 354 2.32 17.97 42.66
N ILE A 355 3.13 18.91 42.16
CA ILE A 355 3.09 19.35 40.77
C ILE A 355 3.48 18.21 39.83
N THR A 356 4.50 17.42 40.17
CA THR A 356 4.94 16.26 39.36
C THR A 356 3.81 15.24 39.21
N HIS A 357 3.20 14.88 40.35
CA HIS A 357 2.09 13.93 40.37
C HIS A 357 0.88 14.47 39.58
N ALA A 358 0.57 15.77 39.69
CA ALA A 358 -0.50 16.39 38.91
C ALA A 358 -0.24 16.29 37.40
N VAL A 359 0.99 16.55 36.94
CA VAL A 359 1.39 16.42 35.53
C VAL A 359 1.37 14.96 35.07
N GLU A 360 1.79 14.01 35.92
CA GLU A 360 1.68 12.57 35.64
C GLU A 360 0.22 12.15 35.43
N ILE A 361 -0.69 12.54 36.32
CA ILE A 361 -2.12 12.23 36.16
C ILE A 361 -2.66 12.87 34.87
N MET A 362 -2.35 14.15 34.62
CA MET A 362 -2.77 14.82 33.38
C MET A 362 -2.23 14.12 32.13
N ASN A 363 -1.05 13.49 32.21
CA ASN A 363 -0.46 12.71 31.12
C ASN A 363 -1.13 11.34 30.91
N THR A 364 -1.77 10.77 31.94
CA THR A 364 -2.51 9.50 31.83
C THR A 364 -3.92 9.66 31.25
N LEU A 365 -4.47 10.87 31.26
CA LEU A 365 -5.81 11.14 30.72
C LEU A 365 -5.88 10.92 29.21
N ASP A 366 -6.84 10.10 28.80
CA ASP A 366 -7.20 9.87 27.40
C ASP A 366 -8.74 9.74 27.24
N PRO A 367 -9.26 9.62 26.01
CA PRO A 367 -10.71 9.47 25.81
C PRO A 367 -11.31 8.22 26.46
N ASP A 368 -10.57 7.12 26.60
CA ASP A 368 -11.10 5.91 27.23
C ASP A 368 -11.22 6.10 28.75
N ALA A 369 -10.23 6.75 29.39
CA ALA A 369 -10.28 7.12 30.81
C ALA A 369 -11.46 8.05 31.13
N ILE A 370 -11.79 8.99 30.23
CA ILE A 370 -12.96 9.87 30.37
C ILE A 370 -14.27 9.07 30.33
N ILE A 371 -14.37 8.08 29.43
CA ILE A 371 -15.57 7.23 29.34
C ILE A 371 -15.77 6.46 30.64
N GLU A 372 -14.73 5.78 31.12
CA GLU A 372 -14.77 4.95 32.33
C GLU A 372 -15.03 5.76 33.60
N SER A 373 -14.47 6.97 33.68
CA SER A 373 -14.57 7.81 34.88
C SER A 373 -15.88 8.59 34.97
N PHE A 374 -16.44 9.03 33.84
CA PHE A 374 -17.53 10.03 33.84
C PHE A 374 -18.75 9.68 32.98
N LEU A 375 -18.59 8.99 31.85
CA LEU A 375 -19.66 8.89 30.83
C LEU A 375 -20.45 7.58 30.87
N GLN A 376 -19.92 6.55 31.54
CA GLN A 376 -20.59 5.26 31.67
C GLN A 376 -21.93 5.35 32.43
N PRO A 377 -22.91 4.48 32.13
CA PRO A 377 -24.20 4.45 32.83
C PRO A 377 -24.07 4.33 34.36
N GLU A 378 -23.09 3.55 34.84
CA GLU A 378 -22.81 3.37 36.26
C GLU A 378 -22.44 4.68 36.97
N LYS A 379 -21.85 5.63 36.22
CA LYS A 379 -21.49 6.97 36.71
C LYS A 379 -22.65 7.96 36.62
N ASN A 380 -23.71 7.64 35.88
CA ASN A 380 -24.86 8.51 35.63
C ASN A 380 -26.18 7.80 35.97
N PRO A 381 -26.40 7.40 37.24
CA PRO A 381 -27.55 6.58 37.63
C PRO A 381 -28.91 7.27 37.46
N GLY A 382 -28.94 8.61 37.39
CA GLY A 382 -30.15 9.38 37.12
C GLY A 382 -30.59 9.39 35.65
N ILE A 383 -29.79 8.80 34.75
CA ILE A 383 -30.07 8.73 33.32
C ILE A 383 -30.38 7.28 32.95
N HIS A 384 -31.50 7.07 32.25
CA HIS A 384 -31.90 5.74 31.79
C HIS A 384 -30.86 5.12 30.83
N ASN A 385 -30.42 3.89 31.12
CA ASN A 385 -29.46 3.17 30.29
C ASN A 385 -30.15 2.48 29.08
N PRO A 386 -29.98 2.96 27.84
CA PRO A 386 -30.65 2.39 26.66
C PRO A 386 -30.07 1.03 26.23
N PHE A 387 -28.98 0.57 26.85
CA PHE A 387 -28.34 -0.71 26.58
C PHE A 387 -28.82 -1.83 27.52
N ALA A 388 -29.73 -1.51 28.45
CA ALA A 388 -30.45 -2.49 29.25
C ALA A 388 -31.87 -2.66 28.68
N PRO A 389 -32.35 -3.90 28.47
CA PRO A 389 -33.73 -4.12 28.00
C PRO A 389 -34.76 -3.59 28.99
N HIS A 390 -35.77 -2.88 28.46
CA HIS A 390 -36.93 -2.41 29.20
C HIS A 390 -38.20 -2.62 28.39
N ASP A 391 -39.35 -2.62 29.07
CA ASP A 391 -40.68 -2.84 28.49
C ASP A 391 -41.46 -1.52 28.25
N ASP A 392 -40.77 -0.37 28.25
CA ASP A 392 -41.41 0.93 28.07
C ASP A 392 -41.92 1.13 26.64
N ALA A 393 -43.04 1.84 26.52
CA ALA A 393 -43.67 2.15 25.24
C ALA A 393 -42.74 2.89 24.26
N GLU A 394 -41.78 3.67 24.78
CA GLU A 394 -40.79 4.42 23.99
C GLU A 394 -39.68 3.54 23.38
N VAL A 395 -39.49 2.30 23.87
CA VAL A 395 -38.47 1.39 23.34
C VAL A 395 -38.86 0.94 21.93
N PRO A 396 -38.00 1.18 20.91
CA PRO A 396 -38.27 0.77 19.53
C PRO A 396 -38.55 -0.73 19.39
N GLY A 397 -39.48 -1.10 18.51
CA GLY A 397 -39.94 -2.49 18.33
C GLY A 397 -38.81 -3.50 18.08
N MET A 398 -37.84 -3.15 17.24
CA MET A 398 -36.66 -3.98 16.95
C MET A 398 -35.85 -4.38 18.19
N LEU A 399 -35.78 -3.51 19.22
CA LEU A 399 -35.11 -3.82 20.48
C LEU A 399 -35.93 -4.72 21.41
N ARG A 400 -37.17 -5.06 21.06
CA ARG A 400 -37.99 -6.01 21.83
C ARG A 400 -37.88 -7.44 21.30
N LEU A 401 -37.35 -7.61 20.09
CA LEU A 401 -37.24 -8.92 19.43
C LEU A 401 -36.22 -9.82 20.12
N SER A 402 -36.55 -11.10 20.21
CA SER A 402 -35.60 -12.17 20.52
C SER A 402 -34.65 -12.41 19.35
N PRO A 403 -33.50 -13.07 19.58
CA PRO A 403 -32.58 -13.46 18.50
C PRO A 403 -33.25 -14.28 17.39
N GLU A 404 -34.11 -15.25 17.74
CA GLU A 404 -34.80 -16.09 16.74
C GLU A 404 -35.76 -15.27 15.87
N GLU A 405 -36.54 -14.38 16.48
CA GLU A 405 -37.48 -13.49 15.77
C GLU A 405 -36.74 -12.51 14.85
N LEU A 406 -35.68 -11.88 15.36
CA LEU A 406 -34.87 -10.95 14.57
C LEU A 406 -34.24 -11.67 13.36
N LEU A 407 -33.63 -12.84 13.57
CA LEU A 407 -32.99 -13.58 12.48
C LEU A 407 -34.02 -14.10 11.47
N THR A 408 -35.20 -14.52 11.92
CA THR A 408 -36.29 -14.93 11.02
C THR A 408 -36.77 -13.76 10.16
N ARG A 409 -36.88 -12.57 10.75
CA ARG A 409 -37.22 -11.36 10.01
C ARG A 409 -36.14 -11.01 8.98
N LEU A 410 -34.86 -11.07 9.33
CA LEU A 410 -33.76 -10.78 8.40
C LEU A 410 -33.65 -11.82 7.27
N GLU A 411 -33.89 -13.09 7.56
CA GLU A 411 -33.92 -14.17 6.56
C GLU A 411 -35.06 -14.00 5.55
N SER A 412 -36.21 -13.49 5.98
CA SER A 412 -37.34 -13.17 5.09
C SER A 412 -37.02 -12.08 4.06
N LEU A 413 -36.05 -11.20 4.35
CA LEU A 413 -35.60 -10.17 3.42
C LEU A 413 -34.68 -10.76 2.34
N HIS A 414 -33.78 -11.67 2.74
CA HIS A 414 -32.78 -12.24 1.84
C HIS A 414 -32.25 -13.59 2.32
N SER A 415 -32.42 -14.62 1.48
CA SER A 415 -32.02 -16.00 1.76
C SER A 415 -30.50 -16.17 1.88
N GLY A 416 -29.72 -15.27 1.28
CA GLY A 416 -28.26 -15.29 1.30
C GLY A 416 -27.67 -14.37 2.36
N SER A 417 -27.52 -14.81 3.62
CA SER A 417 -26.97 -13.95 4.69
C SER A 417 -25.80 -14.59 5.45
N ARG A 418 -24.87 -13.77 5.93
CA ARG A 418 -23.90 -14.15 6.97
C ARG A 418 -24.31 -13.47 8.27
N ILE A 419 -24.48 -14.26 9.32
CA ILE A 419 -24.84 -13.81 10.66
C ILE A 419 -23.67 -14.13 11.56
N THR A 420 -23.06 -13.09 12.12
CA THR A 420 -21.98 -13.24 13.10
C THR A 420 -22.50 -12.90 14.48
N LEU A 421 -22.37 -13.84 15.41
CA LEU A 421 -22.60 -13.56 16.83
C LEU A 421 -21.34 -12.93 17.42
N ASN A 422 -21.49 -11.73 17.97
CA ASN A 422 -20.45 -11.10 18.76
C ASN A 422 -20.40 -11.79 20.14
N LEU A 423 -19.19 -12.19 20.57
CA LEU A 423 -18.98 -12.98 21.78
C LEU A 423 -18.67 -12.13 23.03
N SER A 424 -18.57 -10.81 22.91
CA SER A 424 -18.31 -9.91 24.05
C SER A 424 -19.28 -10.20 25.20
N GLU A 425 -18.73 -10.53 26.38
CA GLU A 425 -19.50 -10.78 27.61
C GLU A 425 -20.46 -11.99 27.55
N LEU A 426 -20.35 -12.86 26.53
CA LEU A 426 -21.10 -14.12 26.45
C LEU A 426 -20.32 -15.27 27.08
N SER A 427 -21.02 -16.11 27.85
CA SER A 427 -20.49 -17.37 28.35
C SER A 427 -20.72 -18.51 27.35
N PRO A 428 -20.01 -19.65 27.47
CA PRO A 428 -20.24 -20.82 26.62
C PRO A 428 -21.70 -21.32 26.68
N ALA A 429 -22.36 -21.16 27.83
CA ALA A 429 -23.76 -21.52 28.00
C ALA A 429 -24.71 -20.60 27.21
N ASP A 430 -24.40 -19.30 27.09
CA ASP A 430 -25.20 -18.36 26.29
C ASP A 430 -25.09 -18.74 24.81
N VAL A 431 -23.86 -18.98 24.35
CA VAL A 431 -23.60 -19.31 22.95
C VAL A 431 -24.27 -20.62 22.57
N LEU A 432 -24.21 -21.65 23.43
CA LEU A 432 -24.88 -22.93 23.16
C LEU A 432 -26.40 -22.76 23.04
N GLU A 433 -27.02 -22.00 23.94
CA GLU A 433 -28.45 -21.71 23.90
C GLU A 433 -28.83 -20.93 22.63
N LEU A 434 -28.08 -19.88 22.29
CA LEU A 434 -28.31 -19.08 21.09
C LEU A 434 -28.16 -19.90 19.79
N LEU A 435 -27.13 -20.74 19.70
CA LEU A 435 -26.91 -21.61 18.53
C LEU A 435 -28.06 -22.62 18.36
N TYR A 436 -28.59 -23.16 19.46
CA TYR A 436 -29.71 -24.08 19.43
C TYR A 436 -31.03 -23.38 19.06
N ASP A 437 -31.35 -22.27 19.73
CA ASP A 437 -32.62 -21.55 19.55
C ASP A 437 -32.72 -20.88 18.17
N CYS A 438 -31.59 -20.43 17.63
CA CYS A 438 -31.55 -19.85 16.28
C CYS A 438 -31.49 -20.91 15.16
N ARG A 439 -31.52 -22.21 15.48
CA ARG A 439 -31.67 -23.34 14.52
C ARG A 439 -30.76 -23.27 13.28
N GLY A 440 -29.48 -22.95 13.47
CA GLY A 440 -28.53 -22.87 12.36
C GLY A 440 -28.39 -21.50 11.68
N LYS A 441 -29.24 -20.52 12.01
CA LYS A 441 -29.20 -19.17 11.39
C LYS A 441 -27.94 -18.38 11.73
N ILE A 442 -27.35 -18.62 12.90
CA ILE A 442 -26.03 -18.06 13.27
C ILE A 442 -24.95 -18.86 12.54
N THR A 443 -24.30 -18.24 11.55
CA THR A 443 -23.34 -18.91 10.66
C THR A 443 -21.88 -18.66 11.03
N HIS A 444 -21.61 -17.60 11.79
CA HIS A 444 -20.26 -17.21 12.20
C HIS A 444 -20.21 -16.82 13.69
N LEU A 445 -19.06 -17.05 14.32
CA LEU A 445 -18.73 -16.54 15.66
C LEU A 445 -17.53 -15.60 15.58
N GLU A 446 -17.59 -14.46 16.26
CA GLU A 446 -16.43 -13.57 16.44
C GLU A 446 -15.51 -14.11 17.53
N ILE A 447 -14.74 -15.16 17.20
CA ILE A 447 -13.89 -15.88 18.17
C ILE A 447 -12.72 -15.05 18.71
N PHE A 448 -12.45 -13.88 18.10
CA PHE A 448 -11.39 -13.01 18.55
C PHE A 448 -11.68 -11.56 18.14
N ASN A 449 -11.64 -10.68 19.13
CA ASN A 449 -11.74 -9.25 18.97
C ASN A 449 -10.58 -8.61 19.75
N LEU A 450 -9.73 -7.84 19.04
CA LEU A 450 -8.49 -7.31 19.62
C LEU A 450 -8.74 -6.35 20.79
N LYS A 451 -9.80 -5.57 20.72
CA LYS A 451 -10.21 -4.67 21.81
C LYS A 451 -10.66 -5.47 23.02
N ASP A 452 -11.58 -6.40 22.85
CA ASP A 452 -12.11 -7.19 23.97
C ASP A 452 -11.01 -8.00 24.67
N TYR A 453 -10.06 -8.52 23.89
CA TYR A 453 -8.94 -9.26 24.43
C TYR A 453 -8.01 -8.37 25.28
N THR A 454 -7.70 -7.17 24.80
CA THR A 454 -6.83 -6.23 25.53
C THR A 454 -7.50 -5.63 26.77
N THR A 455 -8.83 -5.50 26.78
CA THR A 455 -9.60 -5.01 27.94
C THR A 455 -10.06 -6.13 28.89
N GLY A 456 -9.60 -7.38 28.70
CA GLY A 456 -9.95 -8.50 29.57
C GLY A 456 -11.40 -9.02 29.43
N LYS A 457 -12.14 -8.61 28.39
CA LYS A 457 -13.53 -9.04 28.13
C LYS A 457 -13.62 -10.38 27.37
N ALA A 458 -12.50 -10.91 26.87
CA ALA A 458 -12.43 -12.12 26.06
C ALA A 458 -12.25 -13.43 26.86
N VAL A 459 -12.68 -13.48 28.12
CA VAL A 459 -12.38 -14.59 29.07
C VAL A 459 -12.78 -15.96 28.52
N HIS A 460 -13.96 -16.07 27.90
CA HIS A 460 -14.52 -17.37 27.49
C HIS A 460 -14.23 -17.75 26.03
N TYR A 461 -13.42 -16.99 25.28
CA TYR A 461 -13.28 -17.19 23.83
C TYR A 461 -12.69 -18.57 23.48
N ALA A 462 -11.73 -19.07 24.27
CA ALA A 462 -11.14 -20.38 24.06
C ALA A 462 -12.15 -21.53 24.27
N GLU A 463 -13.02 -21.40 25.28
CA GLU A 463 -14.06 -22.39 25.59
C GLU A 463 -15.17 -22.37 24.54
N ILE A 464 -15.58 -21.19 24.10
CA ILE A 464 -16.55 -21.02 23.00
C ILE A 464 -15.99 -21.59 21.69
N ASN A 465 -14.70 -21.37 21.40
CA ASN A 465 -14.07 -21.97 20.23
C ASN A 465 -14.00 -23.50 20.33
N SER A 466 -13.79 -24.06 21.54
CA SER A 466 -13.85 -25.51 21.76
C SER A 466 -15.26 -26.07 21.47
N LEU A 467 -16.31 -25.36 21.88
CA LEU A 467 -17.70 -25.70 21.54
C LEU A 467 -17.93 -25.65 20.02
N GLN A 468 -17.48 -24.59 19.35
CA GLN A 468 -17.58 -24.44 17.90
C GLN A 468 -16.90 -25.62 17.16
N LEU A 469 -15.68 -26.00 17.59
CA LEU A 469 -14.95 -27.13 17.01
C LEU A 469 -15.68 -28.46 17.25
N ALA A 470 -16.23 -28.67 18.44
CA ALA A 470 -16.99 -29.88 18.76
C ALA A 470 -18.25 -30.03 17.89
N ILE A 471 -18.96 -28.93 17.62
CA ILE A 471 -20.11 -28.92 16.69
C ILE A 471 -19.63 -29.21 15.26
N ASN A 472 -18.62 -28.48 14.80
CA ASN A 472 -18.15 -28.57 13.41
C ASN A 472 -17.55 -29.93 13.04
N GLN A 473 -16.89 -30.61 13.98
CA GLN A 473 -16.30 -31.94 13.75
C GLN A 473 -17.36 -33.05 13.69
N GLY A 474 -18.60 -32.79 14.11
CA GLY A 474 -19.65 -33.81 14.20
C GLY A 474 -19.39 -34.90 15.25
N ASN A 475 -18.38 -34.74 16.12
CA ASN A 475 -18.03 -35.73 17.13
C ASN A 475 -18.98 -35.64 18.34
N VAL A 476 -19.96 -36.54 18.39
CA VAL A 476 -20.99 -36.60 19.44
C VAL A 476 -20.37 -36.76 20.84
N ILE A 477 -19.30 -37.56 20.98
CA ILE A 477 -18.66 -37.81 22.27
C ILE A 477 -18.00 -36.53 22.78
N HIS A 478 -17.29 -35.83 21.90
CA HIS A 478 -16.64 -34.57 22.25
C HIS A 478 -17.67 -33.49 22.58
N LEU A 479 -18.71 -33.34 21.75
CA LEU A 479 -19.80 -32.39 21.98
C LEU A 479 -20.52 -32.67 23.31
N LYS A 480 -20.84 -33.93 23.60
CA LYS A 480 -21.44 -34.33 24.88
C LYS A 480 -20.58 -33.90 26.07
N ARG A 481 -19.27 -34.14 26.01
CA ARG A 481 -18.33 -33.75 27.07
C ARG A 481 -18.28 -32.24 27.27
N VAL A 482 -18.27 -31.47 26.17
CA VAL A 482 -18.30 -30.00 26.24
C VAL A 482 -19.61 -29.51 26.87
N ILE A 483 -20.77 -30.01 26.42
CA ILE A 483 -22.07 -29.62 26.98
C ILE A 483 -22.17 -30.00 28.47
N GLN A 484 -21.70 -31.19 28.85
CA GLN A 484 -21.65 -31.61 30.25
C GLN A 484 -20.72 -30.73 31.09
N LYS A 485 -19.59 -30.27 30.54
CA LYS A 485 -18.71 -29.30 31.21
C LYS A 485 -19.47 -27.99 31.45
N ILE A 486 -20.09 -27.43 30.41
CA ILE A 486 -20.89 -26.19 30.50
C ILE A 486 -21.99 -26.33 31.57
N LEU A 487 -22.67 -27.48 31.63
CA LEU A 487 -23.69 -27.77 32.65
C LEU A 487 -23.11 -27.77 34.08
N ARG A 488 -21.93 -28.36 34.29
CA ARG A 488 -21.24 -28.32 35.59
C ARG A 488 -20.83 -26.91 35.96
N ASP A 489 -20.19 -26.19 35.04
CA ASP A 489 -19.72 -24.81 35.26
C ASP A 489 -20.89 -23.89 35.66
N VAL A 490 -22.07 -24.04 35.03
CA VAL A 490 -23.28 -23.29 35.40
C VAL A 490 -23.83 -23.71 36.77
N SER A 491 -23.65 -24.96 37.18
CA SER A 491 -24.13 -25.48 38.47
C SER A 491 -23.21 -25.08 39.63
N GLU A 492 -21.90 -24.94 39.36
CA GLU A 492 -20.85 -24.62 40.33
C GLU A 492 -20.52 -23.12 40.38
N ALA A 493 -21.16 -22.29 39.56
CA ALA A 493 -20.90 -20.85 39.48
C ALA A 493 -21.26 -20.12 40.79
N VAL A 494 -20.30 -19.30 41.28
CA VAL A 494 -20.47 -18.43 42.46
C VAL A 494 -20.18 -16.97 42.06
N PRO A 495 -21.12 -16.01 42.30
CA PRO A 495 -22.46 -16.19 42.87
C PRO A 495 -23.42 -16.90 41.90
N LEU A 496 -24.48 -17.52 42.45
CA LEU A 496 -25.54 -18.18 41.68
C LEU A 496 -26.17 -17.20 40.67
N VAL A 497 -26.15 -17.58 39.40
CA VAL A 497 -26.73 -16.80 38.30
C VAL A 497 -28.25 -16.68 38.51
N ARG A 498 -28.83 -15.49 38.29
CA ARG A 498 -30.26 -15.17 38.55
C ARG A 498 -31.30 -16.07 37.85
N ASP A 499 -30.90 -16.92 36.90
CA ASP A 499 -31.77 -17.90 36.21
C ASP A 499 -31.13 -19.32 36.12
N ALA A 500 -30.25 -19.68 37.07
CA ALA A 500 -29.43 -20.90 36.99
C ALA A 500 -30.25 -22.18 36.74
N GLU A 501 -31.41 -22.32 37.39
CA GLU A 501 -32.27 -23.50 37.23
C GLU A 501 -32.91 -23.59 35.84
N GLN A 502 -33.47 -22.48 35.35
CA GLN A 502 -34.06 -22.42 34.01
C GLN A 502 -33.01 -22.72 32.94
N ARG A 503 -31.80 -22.17 33.12
CA ARG A 503 -30.65 -22.38 32.24
C ARG A 503 -30.20 -23.84 32.25
N ARG A 504 -30.10 -24.45 33.42
CA ARG A 504 -29.79 -25.88 33.57
C ARG A 504 -30.82 -26.75 32.86
N LYS A 505 -32.11 -26.43 33.00
CA LYS A 505 -33.20 -27.16 32.31
C LYS A 505 -33.04 -27.05 30.79
N LYS A 506 -32.81 -25.83 30.28
CA LYS A 506 -32.58 -25.59 28.84
C LYS A 506 -31.35 -26.33 28.31
N LEU A 507 -30.21 -26.23 28.97
CA LEU A 507 -28.98 -26.93 28.60
C LEU A 507 -29.15 -28.46 28.66
N THR A 508 -29.91 -28.97 29.62
CA THR A 508 -30.27 -30.39 29.69
C THR A 508 -31.14 -30.80 28.51
N THR A 509 -32.11 -29.99 28.09
CA THR A 509 -32.88 -30.23 26.86
C THR A 509 -31.97 -30.27 25.64
N ILE A 510 -31.03 -29.34 25.51
CA ILE A 510 -30.05 -29.32 24.41
C ILE A 510 -29.18 -30.59 24.43
N LEU A 511 -28.75 -31.04 25.61
CA LEU A 511 -27.97 -32.28 25.76
C LEU A 511 -28.74 -33.51 25.25
N HIS A 512 -30.04 -33.61 25.54
CA HIS A 512 -30.89 -34.70 25.04
C HIS A 512 -31.16 -34.59 23.54
N ASN A 513 -31.27 -33.35 23.02
CA ASN A 513 -31.52 -33.06 21.61
C ASN A 513 -30.24 -32.68 20.83
N MET A 514 -29.08 -33.20 21.26
CA MET A 514 -27.80 -32.92 20.63
C MET A 514 -27.73 -33.34 19.14
N PRO A 515 -28.36 -34.43 18.68
CA PRO A 515 -28.41 -34.75 17.25
C PRO A 515 -29.06 -33.63 16.42
N THR A 516 -30.12 -33.00 16.93
CA THR A 516 -30.79 -31.87 16.28
C THR A 516 -29.86 -30.66 16.16
N LEU A 517 -29.09 -30.36 17.21
CA LEU A 517 -28.09 -29.29 17.17
C LEU A 517 -27.03 -29.55 16.08
N GLN A 518 -26.58 -30.80 15.94
CA GLN A 518 -25.63 -31.17 14.89
C GLN A 518 -26.25 -31.08 13.49
N GLU A 519 -27.51 -31.48 13.35
CA GLU A 519 -28.23 -31.42 12.08
C GLU A 519 -28.31 -30.00 11.52
N PHE A 520 -28.54 -29.00 12.39
CA PHE A 520 -28.54 -27.58 12.00
C PHE A 520 -27.24 -27.13 11.30
N TYR A 521 -26.10 -27.73 11.64
CA TYR A 521 -24.77 -27.33 11.16
C TYR A 521 -24.08 -28.36 10.27
N LYS A 522 -24.74 -29.50 9.97
CA LYS A 522 -24.16 -30.62 9.21
C LYS A 522 -23.64 -30.21 7.83
N ASN A 523 -24.40 -29.39 7.11
CA ASN A 523 -24.08 -28.95 5.74
C ASN A 523 -23.48 -27.53 5.68
N SER A 524 -23.49 -26.80 6.80
CA SER A 524 -22.98 -25.43 6.88
C SER A 524 -22.28 -25.23 8.21
N LEU A 525 -21.00 -25.59 8.26
CA LEU A 525 -20.16 -25.43 9.46
C LEU A 525 -20.11 -23.98 9.94
N ILE A 526 -20.04 -23.80 11.26
CA ILE A 526 -19.91 -22.50 11.92
C ILE A 526 -18.51 -21.94 11.64
N LYS A 527 -18.43 -20.78 10.99
CA LYS A 527 -17.15 -20.14 10.61
C LYS A 527 -16.69 -19.13 11.65
N SER A 528 -15.42 -18.76 11.60
CA SER A 528 -14.83 -17.81 12.56
C SER A 528 -14.62 -16.43 11.94
N ARG A 529 -14.79 -15.37 12.76
CA ARG A 529 -14.48 -13.98 12.45
C ARG A 529 -13.44 -13.46 13.45
N ILE A 530 -12.53 -12.64 12.95
CA ILE A 530 -11.43 -12.07 13.74
C ILE A 530 -11.33 -10.58 13.40
N GLY A 531 -11.61 -9.73 14.37
CA GLY A 531 -11.72 -8.29 14.20
C GLY A 531 -10.78 -7.49 15.11
N SER A 532 -10.48 -6.24 14.73
CA SER A 532 -9.76 -5.33 15.60
C SER A 532 -10.65 -4.44 16.46
N ASP A 533 -11.91 -4.22 16.06
CA ASP A 533 -12.77 -3.15 16.57
C ASP A 533 -12.11 -1.75 16.52
N SER A 534 -11.21 -1.53 15.56
CA SER A 534 -10.41 -0.31 15.49
C SER A 534 -11.27 0.89 15.09
N THR A 535 -11.35 1.87 16.00
CA THR A 535 -11.91 3.22 15.76
C THR A 535 -10.83 4.25 15.38
N GLY A 536 -9.57 3.82 15.39
CA GLY A 536 -8.38 4.63 15.15
C GLY A 536 -8.03 5.64 16.26
N SER A 537 -8.79 5.70 17.36
CA SER A 537 -8.82 6.88 18.23
C SER A 537 -8.18 6.74 19.61
N SER A 538 -7.94 5.51 20.07
CA SER A 538 -7.37 5.22 21.39
C SER A 538 -5.87 5.00 21.29
N ARG A 539 -5.12 5.51 22.26
CA ARG A 539 -3.65 5.42 22.36
C ARG A 539 -3.20 4.05 22.87
N HIS A 540 -4.02 3.43 23.71
CA HIS A 540 -3.76 2.12 24.31
C HIS A 540 -4.16 0.94 23.42
N ARG A 541 -4.62 1.20 22.18
CA ARG A 541 -5.14 0.16 21.28
C ARG A 541 -4.26 -0.03 20.04
N TYR A 542 -4.20 -1.27 19.58
CA TYR A 542 -3.64 -1.59 18.28
C TYR A 542 -4.48 -0.97 17.15
N GLY A 543 -3.83 -0.47 16.11
CA GLY A 543 -4.52 -0.05 14.88
C GLY A 543 -5.12 -1.22 14.10
N MET A 544 -6.02 -0.92 13.15
CA MET A 544 -6.68 -1.95 12.33
C MET A 544 -5.73 -2.87 11.57
N GLY A 545 -6.21 -4.08 11.27
CA GLY A 545 -5.59 -5.02 10.35
C GLY A 545 -4.84 -6.16 11.02
N LEU A 546 -5.01 -7.35 10.46
CA LEU A 546 -4.36 -8.60 10.83
C LEU A 546 -3.78 -9.26 9.58
N VAL A 547 -2.73 -10.06 9.76
CA VAL A 547 -2.08 -10.76 8.64
C VAL A 547 -1.62 -12.16 9.03
N MET A 548 -1.82 -13.11 8.13
CA MET A 548 -1.28 -14.47 8.28
C MET A 548 0.19 -14.49 7.91
N LYS A 549 1.06 -14.77 8.89
CA LYS A 549 2.51 -14.74 8.77
C LYS A 549 3.04 -15.56 7.61
N ASP A 550 2.47 -16.76 7.40
CA ASP A 550 2.93 -17.72 6.41
C ASP A 550 2.83 -17.21 4.98
N THR A 551 1.95 -16.23 4.74
CA THR A 551 1.75 -15.60 3.43
C THR A 551 2.72 -14.47 3.12
N LEU A 552 3.57 -14.09 4.10
CA LEU A 552 4.51 -12.97 3.97
C LEU A 552 5.89 -13.38 3.44
N PRO A 553 6.64 -12.43 2.83
CA PRO A 553 8.04 -12.63 2.48
C PRO A 553 8.87 -13.12 3.67
N ARG A 554 9.88 -13.96 3.41
CA ARG A 554 10.74 -14.55 4.46
C ARG A 554 11.37 -13.50 5.39
N ALA A 555 11.73 -12.33 4.85
CA ALA A 555 12.30 -11.24 5.64
C ALA A 555 11.29 -10.66 6.65
N ALA A 556 10.05 -10.43 6.21
CA ALA A 556 8.96 -9.94 7.06
C ALA A 556 8.59 -10.96 8.16
N ARG A 557 8.56 -12.27 7.82
CA ARG A 557 8.35 -13.32 8.82
C ARG A 557 9.40 -13.31 9.93
N ARG A 558 10.68 -13.24 9.56
CA ARG A 558 11.78 -13.15 10.54
C ARG A 558 11.70 -11.90 11.42
N ASP A 559 11.20 -10.78 10.88
CA ASP A 559 11.00 -9.55 11.66
C ASP A 559 9.88 -9.71 12.69
N LEU A 560 8.78 -10.41 12.34
CA LEU A 560 7.69 -10.73 13.25
C LEU A 560 8.06 -11.78 14.32
N ASP A 561 8.96 -12.70 14.00
CA ASP A 561 9.43 -13.73 14.95
C ASP A 561 10.45 -13.19 15.97
N ARG A 562 11.06 -12.04 15.69
CA ARG A 562 11.97 -11.38 16.64
C ARG A 562 11.16 -10.81 17.80
N LYS A 563 11.09 -11.58 18.90
CA LYS A 563 10.38 -11.33 20.18
C LYS A 563 10.68 -10.01 20.91
N GLN A 564 11.39 -9.05 20.30
CA GLN A 564 11.93 -7.85 20.96
C GLN A 564 11.34 -6.52 20.46
N GLN A 565 10.31 -6.52 19.59
CA GLN A 565 9.69 -5.26 19.17
C GLN A 565 8.44 -4.95 20.01
N PRO A 566 8.46 -3.95 20.90
CA PRO A 566 7.28 -3.52 21.64
C PRO A 566 6.29 -2.92 20.65
N GLY A 567 5.26 -3.67 20.21
CA GLY A 567 4.18 -3.10 19.39
C GLY A 567 3.60 -3.99 18.28
N ARG A 568 4.20 -5.14 17.95
CA ARG A 568 3.58 -6.15 17.07
C ARG A 568 3.39 -7.46 17.82
N TRP A 569 2.17 -7.98 17.76
CA TRP A 569 1.79 -9.15 18.54
C TRP A 569 1.26 -10.26 17.64
N ASN A 570 1.73 -11.48 17.90
CA ASN A 570 1.14 -12.69 17.33
C ASN A 570 -0.06 -13.04 18.21
N ILE A 571 -1.26 -12.84 17.67
CA ILE A 571 -2.50 -13.10 18.41
C ILE A 571 -2.68 -14.62 18.60
N PRO A 572 -3.40 -15.07 19.63
CA PRO A 572 -3.59 -16.48 19.95
C PRO A 572 -4.63 -17.14 19.02
N VAL A 573 -4.46 -16.98 17.71
CA VAL A 573 -5.34 -17.52 16.68
C VAL A 573 -4.51 -18.14 15.57
N ARG A 574 -4.90 -19.35 15.17
CA ARG A 574 -4.32 -20.07 14.04
C ARG A 574 -5.29 -20.19 12.89
N ILE A 575 -4.79 -19.92 11.69
CA ILE A 575 -5.50 -20.07 10.42
C ILE A 575 -4.69 -21.01 9.54
N THR A 576 -5.34 -22.02 8.96
CA THR A 576 -4.71 -22.86 7.92
C THR A 576 -5.04 -22.29 6.54
N ALA A 577 -4.00 -22.07 5.74
CA ALA A 577 -4.14 -21.70 4.35
C ALA A 577 -3.19 -22.50 3.47
N HIS A 578 -3.65 -22.88 2.29
CA HIS A 578 -2.85 -23.62 1.31
C HIS A 578 -2.43 -22.69 0.17
N LEU A 579 -1.17 -22.81 -0.25
CA LEU A 579 -0.69 -22.17 -1.46
C LEU A 579 -1.24 -22.94 -2.66
N ARG A 580 -2.19 -22.33 -3.37
CA ARG A 580 -2.73 -22.83 -4.62
C ARG A 580 -1.89 -22.27 -5.78
N VAL A 581 -1.37 -23.16 -6.62
CA VAL A 581 -0.66 -22.78 -7.84
C VAL A 581 -1.49 -23.26 -9.02
N THR A 582 -2.10 -22.33 -9.74
CA THR A 582 -2.92 -22.61 -10.92
C THR A 582 -2.07 -22.42 -12.18
N PHE A 583 -2.07 -23.41 -13.07
CA PHE A 583 -1.45 -23.32 -14.38
C PHE A 583 -2.54 -23.04 -15.41
N ILE A 584 -2.61 -21.79 -15.88
CA ILE A 584 -3.58 -21.35 -16.88
C ILE A 584 -2.96 -21.57 -18.26
N PRO A 585 -3.57 -22.37 -19.15
CA PRO A 585 -3.03 -22.57 -20.49
C PRO A 585 -3.01 -21.22 -21.23
N ARG A 586 -1.88 -20.92 -21.87
CA ARG A 586 -1.73 -19.76 -22.76
C ARG A 586 -2.52 -20.01 -24.03
N ARG A 587 -3.85 -19.91 -23.96
CA ARG A 587 -4.70 -19.85 -25.16
C ARG A 587 -4.58 -18.45 -25.76
N ASN A 588 -4.43 -18.35 -27.07
CA ASN A 588 -4.60 -17.10 -27.83
C ASN A 588 -6.03 -16.58 -27.57
N HIS A 589 -6.22 -15.78 -26.52
CA HIS A 589 -7.48 -15.10 -26.27
C HIS A 589 -7.51 -13.85 -27.15
N HIS A 590 -8.31 -13.92 -28.21
CA HIS A 590 -8.72 -12.78 -29.05
C HIS A 590 -9.75 -11.88 -28.33
N GLY A 591 -9.52 -11.59 -27.04
CA GLY A 591 -10.44 -10.78 -26.25
C GLY A 591 -9.70 -9.88 -25.29
N LEU A 592 -9.67 -8.58 -25.60
CA LEU A 592 -9.07 -7.52 -24.78
C LEU A 592 -9.82 -7.23 -23.45
N LEU A 593 -10.94 -7.90 -23.18
CA LEU A 593 -11.93 -7.50 -22.16
C LEU A 593 -11.82 -8.20 -20.78
N ASP A 594 -10.88 -9.10 -20.52
CA ASP A 594 -10.71 -9.66 -19.16
C ASP A 594 -9.75 -8.80 -18.32
N GLN A 595 -10.31 -7.79 -17.65
CA GLN A 595 -9.59 -6.82 -16.81
C GLN A 595 -9.21 -7.35 -15.41
N SER A 596 -9.39 -8.64 -15.10
CA SER A 596 -9.26 -9.13 -13.72
C SER A 596 -7.95 -9.85 -13.36
N VAL A 597 -6.99 -9.97 -14.29
CA VAL A 597 -5.70 -10.65 -14.03
C VAL A 597 -4.52 -9.70 -14.29
N PRO A 598 -3.60 -9.48 -13.31
CA PRO A 598 -2.33 -8.82 -13.58
C PRO A 598 -1.56 -9.66 -14.60
N TRP A 599 -1.46 -9.18 -15.83
CA TRP A 599 -0.73 -9.80 -16.94
C TRP A 599 0.79 -9.81 -16.67
N GLU A 600 1.27 -10.62 -15.73
CA GLU A 600 2.68 -10.98 -15.66
C GLU A 600 2.88 -12.24 -16.52
N HIS A 601 3.23 -12.03 -17.80
CA HIS A 601 3.96 -12.93 -18.73
C HIS A 601 3.38 -13.00 -20.17
N LYS A 602 3.58 -11.92 -20.95
CA LYS A 602 3.75 -11.94 -22.43
C LYS A 602 5.23 -11.58 -22.70
N THR A 603 6.08 -12.20 -23.52
CA THR A 603 5.97 -13.09 -24.69
C THR A 603 7.34 -13.75 -24.96
N SER A 604 7.30 -14.76 -25.84
CA SER A 604 8.38 -15.47 -26.51
C SER A 604 9.61 -14.63 -26.93
N VAL A 605 10.79 -15.14 -26.62
CA VAL A 605 11.94 -15.06 -27.54
C VAL A 605 12.37 -16.50 -27.79
N SER A 606 12.14 -16.96 -29.01
CA SER A 606 12.78 -18.14 -29.58
C SER A 606 14.29 -17.86 -29.70
N THR A 607 15.07 -18.37 -28.75
CA THR A 607 16.50 -18.64 -28.99
C THR A 607 16.66 -20.11 -29.35
N PRO A 608 17.52 -20.47 -30.32
CA PRO A 608 17.73 -21.87 -30.68
C PRO A 608 18.31 -22.64 -29.51
N SER A 609 17.88 -23.89 -29.41
CA SER A 609 18.32 -24.92 -28.51
C SER A 609 19.85 -25.12 -28.54
N CYS A 610 20.53 -24.80 -27.43
CA CYS A 610 21.72 -25.53 -27.02
C CYS A 610 21.29 -26.50 -25.91
N ALA A 611 20.99 -27.72 -26.32
CA ALA A 611 20.82 -28.86 -25.43
C ALA A 611 22.20 -29.28 -24.91
N LEU A 612 22.39 -29.20 -23.59
CA LEU A 612 23.29 -30.05 -22.80
C LEU A 612 23.14 -29.69 -21.32
N GLY A 613 22.49 -30.57 -20.55
CA GLY A 613 22.40 -30.51 -19.08
C GLY A 613 21.01 -30.89 -18.55
N PRO A 614 20.84 -32.09 -17.96
CA PRO A 614 19.59 -32.46 -17.28
C PRO A 614 19.50 -31.73 -15.93
N VAL A 615 18.27 -31.58 -15.40
CA VAL A 615 17.90 -30.95 -14.10
C VAL A 615 17.54 -29.46 -14.15
N PHE A 616 16.42 -29.10 -14.81
CA PHE A 616 15.64 -27.90 -14.45
C PHE A 616 14.14 -28.14 -14.66
N SER A 617 13.41 -28.29 -13.54
CA SER A 617 11.95 -28.46 -13.45
C SER A 617 11.18 -27.15 -13.75
N GLY A 618 11.37 -26.55 -14.94
CA GLY A 618 10.94 -25.16 -15.16
C GLY A 618 10.52 -24.75 -16.58
N LEU A 619 10.30 -25.66 -17.51
CA LEU A 619 9.97 -25.31 -18.91
C LEU A 619 8.50 -25.66 -19.26
N ASN A 620 7.54 -25.13 -18.49
CA ASN A 620 6.13 -25.09 -18.92
C ASN A 620 5.92 -23.85 -19.82
N PHE A 621 6.44 -23.89 -21.03
CA PHE A 621 6.36 -22.78 -21.99
C PHE A 621 4.93 -22.41 -22.44
N GLY A 622 3.95 -23.31 -22.21
CA GLY A 622 2.55 -23.13 -22.61
C GLY A 622 1.58 -22.69 -21.52
N TYR A 623 2.03 -22.45 -20.29
CA TYR A 623 1.13 -22.10 -19.17
C TYR A 623 1.58 -20.82 -18.46
N GLU A 624 0.62 -19.99 -18.07
CA GLU A 624 0.79 -18.91 -17.09
C GLU A 624 0.58 -19.48 -15.68
N ARG A 625 1.46 -19.10 -14.75
CA ARG A 625 1.45 -19.63 -13.38
C ARG A 625 0.90 -18.57 -12.43
N GLN A 626 -0.32 -18.78 -11.95
CA GLN A 626 -0.93 -17.96 -10.91
C GLN A 626 -0.71 -18.58 -9.52
N LYS A 627 -0.40 -17.76 -8.51
CA LYS A 627 -0.19 -18.21 -7.13
C LYS A 627 -1.12 -17.46 -6.18
N ASP A 628 -2.00 -18.19 -5.52
CA ASP A 628 -2.95 -17.63 -4.55
C ASP A 628 -2.95 -18.45 -3.26
N TRP A 629 -3.49 -17.85 -2.20
CA TRP A 629 -3.66 -18.52 -0.92
C TRP A 629 -5.15 -18.79 -0.66
N GLU A 630 -5.47 -20.05 -0.39
CA GLU A 630 -6.82 -20.46 -0.03
C GLU A 630 -6.92 -20.74 1.46
N VAL A 631 -7.78 -19.98 2.14
CA VAL A 631 -8.06 -20.15 3.58
C VAL A 631 -9.05 -21.30 3.79
N GLN A 632 -8.69 -22.25 4.65
CA GLN A 632 -9.61 -23.26 5.14
C GLN A 632 -10.51 -22.64 6.22
N ALA A 633 -11.69 -22.16 5.83
CA ALA A 633 -12.55 -21.31 6.68
C ALA A 633 -12.98 -21.96 8.01
N TYR A 634 -12.99 -23.29 8.09
CA TYR A 634 -13.34 -24.07 9.29
C TYR A 634 -12.13 -24.45 10.16
N SER A 635 -10.90 -24.18 9.71
CA SER A 635 -9.67 -24.49 10.44
C SER A 635 -9.28 -23.44 11.48
N THR A 636 -10.01 -22.33 11.53
CA THR A 636 -9.66 -21.18 12.37
C THR A 636 -10.00 -21.45 13.83
N HIS A 637 -8.98 -21.52 14.68
CA HIS A 637 -9.13 -21.85 16.11
C HIS A 637 -8.15 -21.03 16.96
N MET A 638 -8.44 -20.97 18.26
CA MET A 638 -7.53 -20.34 19.21
C MET A 638 -6.38 -21.27 19.57
N GLU A 639 -5.16 -20.75 19.54
CA GLU A 639 -3.93 -21.46 19.93
C GLU A 639 -2.96 -20.45 20.54
N PRO A 640 -2.28 -20.74 21.68
CA PRO A 640 -1.36 -19.78 22.32
C PRO A 640 -0.28 -19.23 21.37
N ASN A 641 0.24 -20.08 20.47
CA ASN A 641 1.24 -19.70 19.47
C ASN A 641 0.59 -19.58 18.08
N GLY A 642 -0.31 -18.61 17.92
CA GLY A 642 -0.98 -18.36 16.65
C GLY A 642 -0.05 -17.91 15.51
N ASN A 643 -0.51 -18.09 14.27
CA ASN A 643 0.20 -17.68 13.05
C ASN A 643 -0.35 -16.37 12.44
N VAL A 644 -1.22 -15.67 13.17
CA VAL A 644 -1.76 -14.36 12.79
C VAL A 644 -1.09 -13.26 13.61
N ALA A 645 -0.67 -12.19 12.94
CA ALA A 645 -0.01 -11.04 13.56
C ALA A 645 -0.80 -9.74 13.34
N THR A 646 -0.67 -8.80 14.28
CA THR A 646 -1.23 -7.45 14.12
C THR A 646 -0.47 -6.65 13.05
N LEU A 647 -1.21 -5.95 12.17
CA LEU A 647 -0.65 -4.96 11.24
C LEU A 647 -0.51 -3.59 11.90
N GLY A 648 -1.42 -3.28 12.82
CA GLY A 648 -1.35 -2.07 13.64
C GLY A 648 -0.23 -2.15 14.67
N TRP A 649 0.49 -1.05 14.81
CA TRP A 649 1.41 -0.82 15.92
C TRP A 649 0.64 -0.33 17.14
N MET A 650 0.93 -0.84 18.34
CA MET A 650 0.45 -0.27 19.59
C MET A 650 1.27 0.97 19.93
N GLN A 651 0.63 2.11 20.16
CA GLN A 651 1.30 3.32 20.63
C GLN A 651 1.62 3.18 22.12
N THR A 652 2.57 2.33 22.49
CA THR A 652 3.01 2.23 23.90
C THR A 652 3.76 3.49 24.30
N GLY A 653 3.23 4.23 25.28
CA GLY A 653 3.98 5.29 26.00
C GLY A 653 3.96 6.69 25.39
N GLN A 654 2.93 7.10 24.64
CA GLN A 654 2.74 8.53 24.32
C GLN A 654 1.92 9.22 25.41
N ASP A 655 2.63 9.95 26.27
CA ASP A 655 2.05 10.92 27.21
C ASP A 655 1.33 12.06 26.47
N ASN A 656 0.69 12.98 27.20
CA ASN A 656 0.07 14.16 26.59
C ASN A 656 1.11 15.22 26.13
N GLY A 657 2.41 14.88 26.20
CA GLY A 657 3.52 15.78 25.94
C GLY A 657 3.62 16.91 26.95
N LEU A 658 3.00 16.74 28.13
CA LEU A 658 3.05 17.69 29.23
C LEU A 658 4.31 17.37 30.04
N SER A 659 5.24 18.30 30.10
CA SER A 659 6.48 18.17 30.87
C SER A 659 6.71 19.44 31.67
N LEU A 660 7.31 19.30 32.85
CA LEU A 660 7.70 20.41 33.72
C LEU A 660 9.06 21.00 33.32
N GLU A 661 9.84 20.28 32.53
CA GLU A 661 11.04 20.85 31.91
C GLU A 661 10.60 21.90 30.89
N ALA A 662 11.15 23.12 31.02
CA ALA A 662 11.03 24.12 29.97
C ALA A 662 11.54 23.47 28.68
N ARG A 663 10.77 23.61 27.58
CA ARG A 663 11.24 23.19 26.25
C ARG A 663 12.32 24.15 25.73
N ASP A 664 13.28 24.52 26.56
CA ASP A 664 14.53 25.15 26.13
C ASP A 664 15.51 24.13 25.54
N ASP A 665 15.10 22.86 25.43
CA ASP A 665 15.78 21.79 24.68
C ASP A 665 15.15 21.47 23.31
N ALA A 666 14.27 22.32 22.77
CA ALA A 666 13.88 22.23 21.35
C ALA A 666 15.07 22.48 20.39
N GLU A 667 16.18 22.99 20.92
CA GLU A 667 17.48 23.13 20.28
C GLU A 667 18.45 21.96 20.58
N GLU A 668 17.99 20.81 21.08
CA GLU A 668 18.81 19.61 21.12
C GLU A 668 19.31 19.34 19.68
N GLN A 669 20.60 19.62 19.49
CA GLN A 669 21.23 19.91 18.21
C GLN A 669 20.62 19.08 17.08
N ARG A 670 19.79 19.72 16.24
CA ARG A 670 19.20 19.15 15.02
C ARG A 670 20.32 18.89 13.99
N ARG A 671 21.30 18.05 14.33
CA ARG A 671 22.34 17.59 13.43
C ARG A 671 21.61 16.88 12.29
N ILE A 672 21.71 17.48 11.12
CA ILE A 672 21.15 16.89 9.91
C ILE A 672 21.99 15.64 9.60
N PRO A 673 21.41 14.43 9.57
CA PRO A 673 22.18 13.23 9.28
C PRO A 673 22.87 13.36 7.92
N LEU A 674 24.10 12.84 7.80
CA LEU A 674 24.86 12.84 6.54
C LEU A 674 24.09 12.18 5.37
N GLY A 675 23.07 11.36 5.68
CA GLY A 675 22.15 10.80 4.69
C GLY A 675 21.44 11.86 3.82
N TYR A 676 21.23 13.07 4.35
CA TYR A 676 20.57 14.21 3.70
C TYR A 676 21.52 15.17 2.97
N LEU A 677 22.81 14.82 2.85
CA LEU A 677 23.75 15.56 2.01
C LEU A 677 23.21 15.72 0.58
N ASN A 678 23.57 16.84 -0.05
CA ASN A 678 23.26 17.11 -1.44
C ASN A 678 23.78 15.98 -2.35
N ASN A 679 22.98 15.58 -3.34
CA ASN A 679 23.29 14.46 -4.22
C ASN A 679 24.59 14.62 -5.00
N TYR A 680 24.96 15.84 -5.41
CA TYR A 680 26.21 16.10 -6.11
C TYR A 680 27.41 15.81 -5.21
N LEU A 681 27.38 16.33 -3.97
CA LEU A 681 28.42 16.08 -2.97
C LEU A 681 28.50 14.60 -2.61
N LYS A 682 27.35 13.95 -2.38
CA LYS A 682 27.26 12.54 -2.03
C LYS A 682 27.81 11.63 -3.13
N ASN A 683 27.52 11.94 -4.40
CA ASN A 683 28.04 11.18 -5.54
C ASN A 683 29.53 11.41 -5.74
N GLY A 684 30.01 12.65 -5.60
CA GLY A 684 31.44 12.96 -5.62
C GLY A 684 32.21 12.22 -4.53
N LEU A 685 31.69 12.22 -3.30
CA LEU A 685 32.31 11.52 -2.17
C LEU A 685 32.39 10.01 -2.39
N LYS A 686 31.35 9.37 -2.93
CA LYS A 686 31.39 7.94 -3.29
C LYS A 686 32.48 7.64 -4.32
N ILE A 687 32.60 8.48 -5.35
CA ILE A 687 33.63 8.30 -6.38
C ILE A 687 35.02 8.45 -5.76
N LEU A 688 35.23 9.46 -4.91
CA LEU A 688 36.49 9.70 -4.20
C LEU A 688 36.87 8.52 -3.29
N ILE A 689 35.92 8.03 -2.48
CA ILE A 689 36.12 6.90 -1.55
C ILE A 689 36.49 5.61 -2.33
N GLY A 690 35.95 5.40 -3.53
CA GLY A 690 36.36 4.29 -4.38
C GLY A 690 37.71 4.52 -5.08
N PHE A 691 37.97 5.75 -5.53
CA PHE A 691 39.14 6.08 -6.34
C PHE A 691 40.43 6.02 -5.52
N ILE A 692 40.44 6.55 -4.29
CA ILE A 692 41.64 6.61 -3.44
C ILE A 692 42.26 5.21 -3.21
N PRO A 693 41.51 4.18 -2.75
CA PRO A 693 42.06 2.83 -2.56
C PRO A 693 42.52 2.18 -3.86
N ALA A 694 41.79 2.40 -4.97
CA ALA A 694 42.19 1.85 -6.26
C ALA A 694 43.49 2.47 -6.74
N PHE A 695 43.62 3.80 -6.69
CA PHE A 695 44.83 4.52 -7.06
C PHE A 695 46.02 4.09 -6.21
N ALA A 696 45.86 4.02 -4.88
CA ALA A 696 46.90 3.54 -3.98
C ALA A 696 47.32 2.11 -4.32
N THR A 697 46.38 1.21 -4.62
CA THR A 697 46.71 -0.17 -4.98
C THR A 697 47.49 -0.22 -6.29
N PHE A 698 47.04 0.47 -7.35
CA PHE A 698 47.77 0.51 -8.62
C PHE A 698 49.18 1.08 -8.47
N ALA A 699 49.34 2.16 -7.72
CA ALA A 699 50.63 2.80 -7.47
C ALA A 699 51.60 1.89 -6.70
N LEU A 700 51.09 1.01 -5.82
CA LEU A 700 51.90 0.14 -4.96
C LEU A 700 52.15 -1.26 -5.54
N THR A 701 51.26 -1.79 -6.40
CA THR A 701 51.34 -3.20 -6.85
C THR A 701 51.75 -3.40 -8.30
N LYS A 702 51.81 -2.34 -9.13
CA LYS A 702 52.13 -2.47 -10.56
C LYS A 702 53.51 -1.94 -10.91
N ASP A 703 54.32 -2.81 -11.49
CA ASP A 703 55.68 -2.47 -11.94
C ASP A 703 55.70 -1.58 -13.21
N TRP A 704 54.62 -1.60 -14.00
CA TRP A 704 54.52 -0.78 -15.21
C TRP A 704 54.05 0.64 -14.87
N TRP A 705 54.94 1.63 -15.03
CA TRP A 705 54.69 3.05 -14.67
C TRP A 705 53.35 3.60 -15.18
N PHE A 706 52.97 3.27 -16.42
CA PHE A 706 51.72 3.77 -17.01
C PHE A 706 50.50 3.22 -16.26
N LEU A 707 50.50 1.92 -15.95
CA LEU A 707 49.41 1.30 -15.20
C LEU A 707 49.43 1.71 -13.72
N ALA A 708 50.60 2.00 -13.15
CA ALA A 708 50.73 2.46 -11.78
C ALA A 708 50.02 3.82 -11.55
N TYR A 709 50.22 4.79 -12.46
CA TYR A 709 49.64 6.14 -12.32
C TYR A 709 48.30 6.31 -13.06
N PHE A 710 48.09 5.67 -14.21
CA PHE A 710 46.86 5.80 -15.00
C PHE A 710 45.88 4.63 -14.82
N GLY A 711 46.27 3.54 -14.16
CA GLY A 711 45.43 2.34 -14.02
C GLY A 711 44.08 2.62 -13.38
N ALA A 712 44.04 3.40 -12.28
CA ALA A 712 42.77 3.77 -11.64
C ALA A 712 41.87 4.60 -12.56
N PHE A 713 42.44 5.55 -13.32
CA PHE A 713 41.69 6.36 -14.29
C PHE A 713 41.13 5.50 -15.43
N ILE A 714 41.90 4.55 -15.94
CA ILE A 714 41.46 3.60 -16.98
C ILE A 714 40.33 2.71 -16.45
N TRP A 715 40.48 2.15 -15.25
CA TRP A 715 39.44 1.30 -14.63
C TRP A 715 38.12 2.05 -14.45
N PHE A 716 38.20 3.27 -13.92
CA PHE A 716 37.03 4.13 -13.73
C PHE A 716 36.44 4.58 -15.07
N GLY A 717 37.28 4.87 -16.07
CA GLY A 717 36.87 5.23 -17.42
C GLY A 717 36.09 4.10 -18.11
N ILE A 718 36.61 2.87 -18.09
CA ILE A 718 35.94 1.70 -18.67
C ILE A 718 34.59 1.47 -17.99
N THR A 719 34.55 1.43 -16.66
CA THR A 719 33.29 1.21 -15.93
C THR A 719 32.31 2.37 -16.11
N GLY A 720 32.80 3.61 -16.16
CA GLY A 720 31.98 4.79 -16.39
C GLY A 720 31.31 4.76 -17.76
N LEU A 721 32.11 4.53 -18.80
CA LEU A 721 31.64 4.38 -20.18
C LEU A 721 30.64 3.22 -20.31
N ARG A 722 30.91 2.07 -19.68
CA ARG A 722 30.00 0.92 -19.63
C ARG A 722 28.63 1.28 -19.08
N ASN A 723 28.53 2.03 -17.98
CA ASN A 723 27.24 2.40 -17.39
C ASN A 723 26.45 3.36 -18.31
N ILE A 724 27.15 4.25 -19.01
CA ILE A 724 26.54 5.13 -20.01
C ILE A 724 25.99 4.27 -21.15
N ILE A 725 26.81 3.42 -21.78
CA ILE A 725 26.41 2.54 -22.88
C ILE A 725 25.26 1.61 -22.48
N GLN A 726 25.30 1.01 -21.30
CA GLN A 726 24.23 0.16 -20.76
C GLN A 726 22.88 0.89 -20.72
N SER A 727 22.84 2.06 -20.06
CA SER A 727 21.60 2.84 -19.89
C SER A 727 20.97 3.19 -21.25
N VAL A 728 21.84 3.44 -22.20
CA VAL A 728 21.59 3.90 -23.56
C VAL A 728 21.16 2.74 -24.50
N LEU A 729 21.69 1.53 -24.32
CA LEU A 729 21.23 0.30 -24.99
C LEU A 729 19.90 -0.20 -24.42
N GLY A 730 19.73 -0.15 -23.09
CA GLY A 730 18.48 -0.52 -22.42
C GLY A 730 17.29 0.32 -22.89
N ALA A 731 17.51 1.61 -23.20
CA ALA A 731 16.48 2.54 -23.64
C ALA A 731 16.08 2.44 -25.13
N GLY A 732 16.87 1.80 -25.99
CA GLY A 732 16.54 1.79 -27.43
C GLY A 732 17.69 1.47 -28.38
N GLY A 733 18.94 1.79 -28.02
CA GLY A 733 20.06 1.67 -28.96
C GLY A 733 20.03 2.74 -30.07
N ILE A 734 20.38 2.37 -31.31
CA ILE A 734 20.51 3.31 -32.44
C ILE A 734 19.12 3.78 -32.97
N THR A 735 18.07 2.97 -32.78
CA THR A 735 16.67 3.28 -33.17
C THR A 735 15.91 4.09 -32.11
N ARG A 736 16.61 5.00 -31.41
CA ARG A 736 16.04 5.82 -30.34
C ARG A 736 15.12 6.91 -30.88
N SER A 737 14.20 7.36 -30.04
CA SER A 737 13.53 8.64 -30.23
C SER A 737 14.58 9.77 -30.17
N PRO A 738 14.57 10.70 -31.13
CA PRO A 738 15.51 11.83 -31.17
C PRO A 738 15.27 12.86 -30.05
N LEU A 739 14.21 12.72 -29.25
CA LEU A 739 13.75 13.74 -28.30
C LEU A 739 14.44 13.72 -26.94
N LEU A 740 15.08 12.61 -26.55
CA LEU A 740 15.71 12.46 -25.24
C LEU A 740 17.23 12.51 -25.34
N LYS A 741 17.86 13.39 -24.55
CA LYS A 741 19.33 13.53 -24.53
C LYS A 741 19.95 12.35 -23.79
N TRP A 742 21.15 11.93 -24.19
CA TRP A 742 21.86 10.80 -23.58
C TRP A 742 22.03 10.94 -22.06
N LYS A 743 22.26 12.17 -21.59
CA LYS A 743 22.37 12.51 -20.15
C LYS A 743 21.11 12.24 -19.33
N GLU A 744 19.93 12.19 -19.96
CA GLU A 744 18.64 11.99 -19.30
C GLU A 744 18.38 10.50 -19.04
N TYR A 745 19.03 9.60 -19.79
CA TYR A 745 18.99 8.16 -19.57
C TYR A 745 19.99 7.69 -18.50
N VAL A 746 21.02 8.48 -18.19
CA VAL A 746 22.09 8.08 -17.26
C VAL A 746 21.72 8.39 -15.82
N SER A 747 21.57 7.35 -15.01
CA SER A 747 21.45 7.51 -13.55
C SER A 747 22.83 7.77 -12.92
N TRP A 748 23.12 9.03 -12.62
CA TRP A 748 24.38 9.46 -11.98
C TRP A 748 24.63 8.80 -10.61
N ASP A 749 23.56 8.53 -9.86
CA ASP A 749 23.69 7.79 -8.61
C ASP A 749 24.06 6.31 -8.86
N ARG A 750 23.44 5.64 -9.84
CA ARG A 750 23.80 4.26 -10.25
C ARG A 750 25.26 4.19 -10.70
N LEU A 751 25.71 5.17 -11.48
CA LEU A 751 27.09 5.33 -11.93
C LEU A 751 28.05 5.48 -10.73
N SER A 752 27.77 6.40 -9.81
CA SER A 752 28.61 6.63 -8.62
C SER A 752 28.80 5.38 -7.77
N TYR A 753 27.74 4.57 -7.58
CA TYR A 753 27.84 3.28 -6.90
C TYR A 753 28.68 2.27 -7.68
N SER A 754 28.54 2.21 -9.00
CA SER A 754 29.35 1.32 -9.84
C SER A 754 30.84 1.65 -9.73
N LEU A 755 31.19 2.94 -9.72
CA LEU A 755 32.56 3.42 -9.57
C LEU A 755 33.11 3.14 -8.15
N LEU A 756 32.30 3.37 -7.10
CA LEU A 756 32.66 3.03 -5.72
C LEU A 756 33.08 1.55 -5.58
N PHE A 757 32.23 0.62 -6.04
CA PHE A 757 32.52 -0.82 -5.93
C PHE A 757 33.62 -1.26 -6.91
N THR A 758 33.78 -0.61 -8.05
CA THR A 758 34.94 -0.87 -8.91
C THR A 758 36.24 -0.47 -8.21
N GLY A 759 36.22 0.66 -7.51
CA GLY A 759 37.33 1.11 -6.69
C GLY A 759 37.79 0.10 -5.65
N PHE A 760 36.86 -0.46 -4.88
CA PHE A 760 37.16 -1.47 -3.86
C PHE A 760 37.51 -2.86 -4.45
N SER A 761 37.12 -3.16 -5.69
CA SER A 761 37.46 -4.44 -6.31
C SER A 761 38.96 -4.62 -6.54
N VAL A 762 39.70 -3.54 -6.78
CA VAL A 762 41.14 -3.55 -7.06
C VAL A 762 41.96 -4.01 -5.84
N PRO A 763 41.87 -3.36 -4.66
CA PRO A 763 42.57 -3.84 -3.46
C PRO A 763 42.11 -5.22 -3.02
N LEU A 764 40.83 -5.54 -3.19
CA LEU A 764 40.30 -6.85 -2.81
C LEU A 764 40.92 -7.98 -3.64
N LEU A 765 40.94 -7.84 -4.96
CA LEU A 765 41.37 -8.92 -5.85
C LEU A 765 42.89 -8.96 -6.01
N ASP A 766 43.52 -7.80 -6.19
CA ASP A 766 44.95 -7.74 -6.49
C ASP A 766 45.81 -7.82 -5.23
N LEU A 767 45.47 -7.08 -4.17
CA LEU A 767 46.28 -7.06 -2.95
C LEU A 767 45.87 -8.17 -1.97
N LEU A 768 44.58 -8.28 -1.60
CA LEU A 768 44.15 -9.26 -0.61
C LEU A 768 44.17 -10.70 -1.16
N VAL A 769 43.42 -10.97 -2.23
CA VAL A 769 43.27 -12.36 -2.71
C VAL A 769 44.53 -12.84 -3.42
N LYS A 770 45.05 -12.09 -4.38
CA LYS A 770 46.21 -12.52 -5.18
C LYS A 770 47.52 -12.46 -4.38
N THR A 771 47.88 -11.30 -3.83
CA THR A 771 49.20 -11.14 -3.18
C THR A 771 49.25 -11.71 -1.76
N LEU A 772 48.31 -11.35 -0.88
CA LEU A 772 48.37 -11.80 0.52
C LEU A 772 47.97 -13.28 0.66
N ILE A 773 46.79 -13.66 0.16
CA ILE A 773 46.26 -15.02 0.36
C ILE A 773 46.97 -16.02 -0.55
N LEU A 774 46.91 -15.85 -1.87
CA LEU A 774 47.37 -16.88 -2.79
C LEU A 774 48.90 -16.97 -2.87
N ASP A 775 49.58 -15.85 -3.09
CA ASP A 775 51.04 -15.81 -3.23
C ASP A 775 51.76 -16.00 -1.87
N GLN A 776 51.51 -15.13 -0.89
CA GLN A 776 52.25 -15.15 0.38
C GLN A 776 51.83 -16.25 1.37
N MET A 777 50.54 -16.58 1.50
CA MET A 777 50.11 -17.64 2.44
C MET A 777 50.15 -19.05 1.85
N PHE A 778 49.81 -19.22 0.56
CA PHE A 778 49.66 -20.55 -0.05
C PHE A 778 50.70 -20.86 -1.15
N GLY A 779 51.56 -19.92 -1.54
CA GLY A 779 52.57 -20.13 -2.60
C GLY A 779 51.96 -20.37 -3.99
N ILE A 780 50.70 -20.00 -4.20
CA ILE A 780 49.96 -20.17 -5.46
C ILE A 780 50.14 -18.92 -6.32
N THR A 781 50.97 -19.05 -7.36
CA THR A 781 51.27 -18.01 -8.34
C THR A 781 50.89 -18.47 -9.74
N ALA A 782 50.98 -17.56 -10.73
CA ALA A 782 50.76 -17.92 -12.13
C ALA A 782 51.78 -18.95 -12.65
N GLY A 783 52.94 -19.05 -12.00
CA GLY A 783 53.98 -20.03 -12.31
C GLY A 783 53.82 -21.37 -11.58
N SER A 784 53.23 -21.40 -10.38
CA SER A 784 53.11 -22.64 -9.60
C SER A 784 51.83 -23.43 -9.91
N ASN A 785 50.65 -22.79 -9.80
CA ASN A 785 49.37 -23.44 -10.12
C ASN A 785 48.39 -22.43 -10.75
N PRO A 786 48.47 -22.22 -12.07
CA PRO A 786 47.65 -21.21 -12.75
C PRO A 786 46.15 -21.53 -12.69
N VAL A 787 45.76 -22.81 -12.74
CA VAL A 787 44.35 -23.21 -12.67
C VAL A 787 43.74 -22.84 -11.32
N ALA A 788 44.45 -23.12 -10.23
CA ALA A 788 44.00 -22.76 -8.88
C ALA A 788 43.92 -21.24 -8.70
N LEU A 789 44.96 -20.49 -9.11
CA LEU A 789 44.99 -19.03 -9.05
C LEU A 789 43.78 -18.40 -9.75
N TYR A 790 43.56 -18.74 -11.02
CA TYR A 790 42.47 -18.15 -11.81
C TYR A 790 41.08 -18.59 -11.32
N SER A 791 40.94 -19.82 -10.81
CA SER A 791 39.67 -20.32 -10.27
C SER A 791 39.27 -19.59 -8.98
N VAL A 792 40.20 -19.42 -8.04
CA VAL A 792 39.95 -18.69 -6.79
C VAL A 792 39.69 -17.21 -7.07
N MET A 793 40.45 -16.59 -7.98
CA MET A 793 40.24 -15.21 -8.41
C MET A 793 38.86 -15.01 -9.06
N ALA A 794 38.45 -15.92 -9.95
CA ALA A 794 37.14 -15.86 -10.59
C ALA A 794 35.99 -16.01 -9.59
N LEU A 795 36.12 -16.92 -8.61
CA LEU A 795 35.14 -17.13 -7.54
C LEU A 795 35.04 -15.90 -6.63
N ALA A 796 36.18 -15.38 -6.15
CA ALA A 796 36.22 -14.19 -5.29
C ALA A 796 35.59 -12.98 -5.99
N ASN A 797 35.92 -12.77 -7.27
CA ASN A 797 35.32 -11.72 -8.08
C ASN A 797 33.81 -11.94 -8.25
N GLY A 798 33.37 -13.17 -8.58
CA GLY A 798 31.95 -13.52 -8.74
C GLY A 798 31.13 -13.29 -7.47
N VAL A 799 31.65 -13.69 -6.31
CA VAL A 799 31.04 -13.45 -4.98
C VAL A 799 30.98 -11.95 -4.69
N TYR A 800 32.07 -11.21 -4.92
CA TYR A 800 32.13 -9.76 -4.71
C TYR A 800 31.11 -9.01 -5.57
N ILE A 801 31.05 -9.34 -6.86
CA ILE A 801 30.11 -8.74 -7.81
C ILE A 801 28.68 -9.02 -7.40
N SER A 802 28.38 -10.27 -7.07
CA SER A 802 27.03 -10.67 -6.65
C SER A 802 26.62 -9.95 -5.37
N GLY A 803 27.51 -9.86 -4.38
CA GLY A 803 27.27 -9.18 -3.11
C GLY A 803 26.89 -7.71 -3.29
N HIS A 804 27.68 -6.94 -4.03
CA HIS A 804 27.38 -5.52 -4.22
C HIS A 804 26.21 -5.29 -5.19
N ASN A 805 25.95 -6.18 -6.16
CA ASN A 805 24.76 -6.09 -7.01
C ASN A 805 23.46 -6.35 -6.24
N ILE A 806 23.48 -7.29 -5.29
CA ILE A 806 22.39 -7.47 -4.33
C ILE A 806 22.22 -6.21 -3.46
N PHE A 807 23.33 -5.63 -2.99
CA PHE A 807 23.31 -4.38 -2.22
C PHE A 807 22.72 -3.20 -2.99
N ARG A 808 22.99 -3.12 -4.30
CA ARG A 808 22.44 -2.11 -5.22
C ARG A 808 20.97 -2.36 -5.59
N GLY A 809 20.46 -3.57 -5.37
CA GLY A 809 19.07 -3.95 -5.66
C GLY A 809 18.82 -4.33 -7.12
N LEU A 810 19.82 -4.88 -7.82
CA LEU A 810 19.65 -5.39 -9.19
C LEU A 810 18.72 -6.62 -9.22
N PRO A 811 18.04 -6.89 -10.36
CA PRO A 811 17.24 -8.10 -10.55
C PRO A 811 18.06 -9.37 -10.28
N LYS A 812 17.44 -10.39 -9.68
CA LYS A 812 18.11 -11.67 -9.38
C LYS A 812 18.79 -12.27 -10.61
N ALA A 813 18.13 -12.24 -11.77
CA ALA A 813 18.70 -12.72 -13.03
C ALA A 813 20.00 -12.00 -13.41
N ALA A 814 20.07 -10.67 -13.24
CA ALA A 814 21.28 -9.89 -13.50
C ALA A 814 22.38 -10.20 -12.47
N VAL A 815 22.03 -10.43 -11.20
CA VAL A 815 22.99 -10.87 -10.16
C VAL A 815 23.60 -12.22 -10.53
N TYR A 816 22.79 -13.21 -10.89
CA TYR A 816 23.27 -14.54 -11.31
C TYR A 816 24.11 -14.47 -12.58
N GLY A 817 23.69 -13.70 -13.60
CA GLY A 817 24.48 -13.50 -14.81
C GLY A 817 25.84 -12.87 -14.51
N ASN A 818 25.85 -11.85 -13.65
CA ASN A 818 27.08 -11.16 -13.26
C ASN A 818 28.03 -12.02 -12.40
N PHE A 819 27.55 -13.07 -11.72
CA PHE A 819 28.41 -14.04 -11.03
C PHE A 819 29.32 -14.77 -12.01
N PHE A 820 28.77 -15.21 -13.15
CA PHE A 820 29.52 -15.91 -14.20
C PHE A 820 30.26 -14.99 -15.17
N ARG A 821 30.23 -13.67 -14.93
CA ARG A 821 30.82 -12.66 -15.81
C ARG A 821 32.28 -12.93 -16.17
N SER A 822 33.09 -13.33 -15.19
CA SER A 822 34.52 -13.61 -15.42
C SER A 822 34.72 -14.71 -16.46
N ILE A 823 33.90 -15.77 -16.41
CA ILE A 823 33.96 -16.91 -17.33
C ILE A 823 33.43 -16.50 -18.72
N LEU A 824 32.29 -15.81 -18.76
CA LEU A 824 31.68 -15.34 -20.01
C LEU A 824 32.55 -14.32 -20.76
N SER A 825 33.46 -13.63 -20.07
CA SER A 825 34.36 -12.64 -20.67
C SER A 825 35.60 -13.21 -21.35
N ILE A 826 35.95 -14.49 -21.10
CA ILE A 826 37.17 -15.10 -21.64
C ILE A 826 37.17 -15.12 -23.18
N PRO A 827 36.11 -15.60 -23.88
CA PRO A 827 36.10 -15.61 -25.34
C PRO A 827 36.20 -14.20 -25.93
N LEU A 828 35.55 -13.22 -25.28
CA LEU A 828 35.58 -11.84 -25.71
C LEU A 828 36.94 -11.18 -25.50
N ALA A 829 37.64 -11.52 -24.41
CA ALA A 829 39.00 -11.05 -24.16
C ALA A 829 39.99 -11.58 -25.20
N VAL A 830 39.87 -12.87 -25.57
CA VAL A 830 40.68 -13.49 -26.65
C VAL A 830 40.41 -12.79 -27.99
N LEU A 831 39.13 -12.53 -28.31
CA LEU A 831 38.75 -11.82 -29.52
C LEU A 831 39.35 -10.40 -29.57
N PHE A 832 39.20 -9.62 -28.49
CA PHE A 832 39.76 -8.27 -28.41
C PHE A 832 41.28 -8.28 -28.52
N ASN A 833 41.95 -9.24 -27.86
CA ASN A 833 43.40 -9.39 -27.97
C ASN A 833 43.84 -9.66 -29.43
N GLY A 834 43.13 -10.53 -30.14
CA GLY A 834 43.39 -10.84 -31.55
C GLY A 834 43.16 -9.65 -32.49
N VAL A 835 42.05 -8.92 -32.32
CA VAL A 835 41.72 -7.75 -33.15
C VAL A 835 42.73 -6.61 -32.95
N ILE A 836 43.09 -6.31 -31.70
CA ILE A 836 44.08 -5.28 -31.39
C ILE A 836 45.45 -5.70 -31.94
N GLY A 837 45.81 -6.98 -31.82
CA GLY A 837 47.03 -7.52 -32.41
C GLY A 837 47.10 -7.38 -33.92
N TRP A 838 46.00 -7.69 -34.61
CA TRP A 838 45.90 -7.52 -36.06
C TRP A 838 46.01 -6.05 -36.48
N MET A 839 45.34 -5.13 -35.79
CA MET A 839 45.43 -3.69 -36.07
C MET A 839 46.86 -3.15 -35.85
N LEU A 840 47.51 -3.50 -34.73
CA LEU A 840 48.88 -3.06 -34.43
C LEU A 840 49.89 -3.62 -35.44
N GLY A 841 49.72 -4.89 -35.83
CA GLY A 841 50.52 -5.53 -36.88
C GLY A 841 50.31 -4.85 -38.24
N GLY A 842 49.08 -4.46 -38.58
CA GLY A 842 48.75 -3.72 -39.80
C GLY A 842 49.33 -2.30 -39.86
N THR A 843 49.59 -1.68 -38.71
CA THR A 843 50.24 -0.36 -38.61
C THR A 843 51.77 -0.41 -38.54
N GLY A 844 52.39 -1.59 -38.66
CA GLY A 844 53.84 -1.75 -38.71
C GLY A 844 54.56 -1.65 -37.37
N VAL A 845 53.85 -1.81 -36.23
CA VAL A 845 54.47 -1.80 -34.90
C VAL A 845 55.24 -3.10 -34.66
N ALA A 846 56.54 -3.02 -34.41
CA ALA A 846 57.34 -4.18 -34.02
C ALA A 846 57.02 -4.61 -32.58
N VAL A 847 57.04 -5.92 -32.31
CA VAL A 847 56.83 -6.53 -30.97
C VAL A 847 55.39 -6.34 -30.43
N VAL A 848 54.40 -6.64 -31.26
CA VAL A 848 52.96 -6.58 -30.90
C VAL A 848 52.63 -7.42 -29.67
N ASN A 849 53.23 -8.61 -29.51
CA ASN A 849 52.93 -9.53 -28.42
C ASN A 849 53.31 -8.97 -27.03
N ASP A 850 54.44 -8.28 -26.89
CA ASP A 850 54.86 -7.69 -25.61
C ASP A 850 53.96 -6.51 -25.21
N ILE A 851 53.50 -5.75 -26.21
CA ILE A 851 52.52 -4.67 -26.00
C ILE A 851 51.19 -5.29 -25.53
N LEU A 852 50.69 -6.30 -26.25
CA LEU A 852 49.45 -6.99 -25.87
C LEU A 852 49.53 -7.62 -24.47
N GLN A 853 50.68 -8.16 -24.08
CA GLN A 853 50.89 -8.73 -22.75
C GLN A 853 50.82 -7.65 -21.65
N LYS A 854 51.42 -6.47 -21.87
CA LYS A 854 51.30 -5.32 -20.94
C LYS A 854 49.87 -4.78 -20.84
N TRP A 855 49.11 -4.86 -21.94
CA TRP A 855 47.71 -4.42 -22.00
C TRP A 855 46.68 -5.50 -21.64
N ALA A 856 47.10 -6.75 -21.41
CA ALA A 856 46.21 -7.90 -21.20
C ALA A 856 45.21 -7.67 -20.05
N ALA A 857 45.64 -7.03 -18.96
CA ALA A 857 44.75 -6.70 -17.83
C ALA A 857 43.66 -5.69 -18.22
N VAL A 858 44.00 -4.69 -19.05
CA VAL A 858 43.06 -3.68 -19.54
C VAL A 858 42.08 -4.31 -20.53
N ILE A 859 42.57 -5.15 -21.45
CA ILE A 859 41.74 -5.87 -22.43
C ILE A 859 40.75 -6.81 -21.72
N SER A 860 41.22 -7.54 -20.71
CA SER A 860 40.38 -8.42 -19.89
C SER A 860 39.31 -7.65 -19.11
N LYS A 861 39.67 -6.50 -18.52
CA LYS A 861 38.72 -5.61 -17.84
C LYS A 861 37.66 -5.05 -18.79
N LEU A 862 38.07 -4.60 -19.98
CA LEU A 862 37.17 -4.11 -21.02
C LEU A 862 36.18 -5.21 -21.46
N ALA A 863 36.67 -6.41 -21.75
CA ALA A 863 35.82 -7.56 -22.10
C ALA A 863 34.81 -7.90 -21.00
N SER A 864 35.25 -7.93 -19.74
CA SER A 864 34.37 -8.19 -18.59
C SER A 864 33.25 -7.14 -18.46
N ASP A 865 33.59 -5.86 -18.57
CA ASP A 865 32.60 -4.78 -18.49
C ASP A 865 31.66 -4.74 -19.71
N CYS A 866 32.11 -5.14 -20.91
CA CYS A 866 31.24 -5.34 -22.07
C CYS A 866 30.18 -6.42 -21.81
N VAL A 867 30.58 -7.58 -21.29
CA VAL A 867 29.64 -8.66 -20.89
C VAL A 867 28.68 -8.14 -19.82
N ALA A 868 29.18 -7.39 -18.84
CA ALA A 868 28.34 -6.78 -17.81
C ALA A 868 27.32 -5.79 -18.40
N GLY A 869 27.75 -4.96 -19.36
CA GLY A 869 26.89 -4.02 -20.06
C GLY A 869 25.79 -4.71 -20.85
N PHE A 870 26.09 -5.88 -21.44
CA PHE A 870 25.12 -6.72 -22.13
C PHE A 870 24.10 -7.36 -21.16
N ILE A 871 24.57 -8.00 -20.07
CA ILE A 871 23.70 -8.64 -19.07
C ILE A 871 22.74 -7.63 -18.44
N GLU A 872 23.27 -6.50 -17.96
CA GLU A 872 22.44 -5.47 -17.35
C GLU A 872 21.60 -4.70 -18.37
N GLY A 873 22.11 -4.48 -19.59
CA GLY A 873 21.36 -3.85 -20.67
C GLY A 873 20.17 -4.69 -21.13
N LEU A 874 20.30 -6.01 -21.17
CA LEU A 874 19.18 -6.94 -21.40
C LEU A 874 18.16 -6.87 -20.25
N ALA A 875 18.62 -6.86 -19.00
CA ALA A 875 17.73 -6.74 -17.85
C ALA A 875 16.95 -5.40 -17.86
N ASP A 876 17.63 -4.29 -18.15
CA ASP A 876 17.01 -2.96 -18.31
C ASP A 876 16.03 -2.96 -19.51
N ARG A 877 16.37 -3.62 -20.63
CA ARG A 877 15.47 -3.80 -21.78
C ARG A 877 14.20 -4.56 -21.40
N PHE A 878 14.30 -5.69 -20.72
CA PHE A 878 13.14 -6.46 -20.29
C PHE A 878 12.25 -5.67 -19.34
N ASN A 879 12.85 -4.93 -18.40
CA ASN A 879 12.10 -4.04 -17.51
C ASN A 879 11.35 -2.96 -18.30
N ASN A 880 12.01 -2.29 -19.24
CA ASN A 880 11.38 -1.26 -20.07
C ASN A 880 10.21 -1.84 -20.89
N ILE A 881 10.41 -2.96 -21.58
CA ILE A 881 9.33 -3.62 -22.36
C ILE A 881 8.14 -3.93 -21.45
N ARG A 882 8.39 -4.53 -20.28
CA ARG A 882 7.33 -4.86 -19.31
C ARG A 882 6.54 -3.63 -18.90
N PHE A 883 7.21 -2.52 -18.56
CA PHE A 883 6.51 -1.27 -18.21
C PHE A 883 5.71 -0.72 -19.38
N ARG A 884 6.25 -0.74 -20.60
CA ARG A 884 5.54 -0.25 -21.78
C ARG A 884 4.29 -1.05 -22.08
N SER A 885 4.31 -2.37 -21.96
CA SER A 885 3.09 -3.12 -22.20
C SER A 885 2.08 -2.92 -21.06
N MET A 886 2.49 -2.47 -19.87
CA MET A 886 1.55 -2.08 -18.81
C MET A 886 0.88 -0.76 -19.17
N ASP A 887 1.67 0.23 -19.59
CA ASP A 887 1.15 1.55 -19.98
C ASP A 887 0.20 1.42 -21.18
N TYR A 888 0.57 0.62 -22.19
CA TYR A 888 -0.29 0.37 -23.34
C TYR A 888 -1.53 -0.43 -22.97
N ALA A 889 -1.43 -1.47 -22.13
CA ALA A 889 -2.61 -2.21 -21.70
C ALA A 889 -3.64 -1.30 -21.03
N ALA A 890 -3.20 -0.40 -20.15
CA ALA A 890 -4.08 0.58 -19.50
C ALA A 890 -4.75 1.52 -20.52
N LYS A 891 -3.97 2.09 -21.45
CA LYS A 891 -4.50 3.05 -22.43
C LYS A 891 -5.36 2.43 -23.52
N ILE A 892 -5.00 1.24 -23.99
CA ILE A 892 -5.78 0.52 -24.99
C ILE A 892 -7.12 0.12 -24.39
N ALA A 893 -7.15 -0.43 -23.17
CA ALA A 893 -8.41 -0.74 -22.48
C ALA A 893 -9.32 0.49 -22.37
N GLN A 894 -8.74 1.64 -22.04
CA GLN A 894 -9.46 2.90 -21.97
C GLN A 894 -9.98 3.38 -23.33
N VAL A 895 -9.23 3.18 -24.42
CA VAL A 895 -9.69 3.47 -25.80
C VAL A 895 -10.91 2.61 -26.14
N PHE A 896 -10.87 1.31 -25.86
CA PHE A 896 -11.99 0.41 -26.13
C PHE A 896 -13.22 0.67 -25.24
N GLU A 897 -13.01 1.02 -23.97
CA GLU A 897 -14.11 1.46 -23.09
C GLU A 897 -14.76 2.75 -23.63
N THR A 898 -13.95 3.70 -24.09
CA THR A 898 -14.45 4.94 -24.72
C THR A 898 -15.21 4.64 -26.01
N TYR A 899 -14.70 3.71 -26.83
CA TYR A 899 -15.36 3.25 -28.04
C TYR A 899 -16.73 2.62 -27.75
N ALA A 900 -16.82 1.73 -26.74
CA ALA A 900 -18.09 1.13 -26.33
C ALA A 900 -19.12 2.18 -25.82
N LEU A 901 -18.66 3.23 -25.15
CA LEU A 901 -19.52 4.36 -24.76
C LEU A 901 -20.01 5.15 -25.98
N LEU A 902 -19.18 5.33 -27.00
CA LEU A 902 -19.56 5.98 -28.26
C LEU A 902 -20.59 5.15 -29.03
N GLU A 903 -20.40 3.83 -29.14
CA GLU A 903 -21.38 2.89 -29.73
C GLU A 903 -22.74 2.98 -29.02
N THR A 904 -22.72 3.11 -27.69
CA THR A 904 -23.96 3.30 -26.91
C THR A 904 -24.61 4.67 -27.18
N LEU A 905 -23.82 5.70 -27.45
CA LEU A 905 -24.31 7.07 -27.70
C LEU A 905 -24.82 7.27 -29.15
N PHE A 906 -24.28 6.52 -30.10
CA PHE A 906 -24.60 6.56 -31.52
C PHE A 906 -24.99 5.17 -32.06
N PRO A 907 -26.09 4.56 -31.56
CA PRO A 907 -26.44 3.19 -31.92
C PRO A 907 -26.83 2.98 -33.39
N GLU A 908 -27.15 4.06 -34.12
CA GLU A 908 -27.58 4.03 -35.53
C GLU A 908 -26.44 4.41 -36.50
N ALA A 909 -25.29 4.88 -36.00
CA ALA A 909 -24.19 5.32 -36.84
C ALA A 909 -23.00 4.36 -36.71
N ASP A 910 -22.22 4.23 -37.80
CA ASP A 910 -20.95 3.50 -37.75
C ASP A 910 -19.91 4.38 -37.04
N VAL A 911 -19.66 4.10 -35.75
CA VAL A 911 -18.71 4.86 -34.93
C VAL A 911 -17.28 4.75 -35.47
N LEU A 912 -16.93 3.63 -36.11
CA LEU A 912 -15.61 3.44 -36.69
C LEU A 912 -15.41 4.37 -37.90
N GLU A 913 -16.40 4.43 -38.80
CA GLU A 913 -16.39 5.36 -39.93
C GLU A 913 -16.38 6.82 -39.45
N MET A 914 -17.15 7.14 -38.40
CA MET A 914 -17.10 8.46 -37.78
C MET A 914 -15.70 8.82 -37.28
N LEU A 915 -14.99 7.91 -36.60
CA LEU A 915 -13.62 8.14 -36.12
C LEU A 915 -12.61 8.29 -37.26
N GLU A 916 -12.88 7.72 -38.44
CA GLU A 916 -12.09 7.93 -39.66
C GLU A 916 -12.25 9.35 -40.25
N SER A 917 -13.32 10.06 -39.85
CA SER A 917 -13.60 11.47 -40.17
C SER A 917 -13.59 12.37 -38.93
N PRO A 918 -12.40 12.73 -38.37
CA PRO A 918 -12.28 13.40 -37.07
C PRO A 918 -13.07 14.71 -36.89
N LYS A 919 -13.29 15.45 -37.98
CA LYS A 919 -14.03 16.72 -37.94
C LYS A 919 -15.52 16.48 -37.69
N GLU A 920 -16.13 15.59 -38.47
CA GLU A 920 -17.54 15.20 -38.35
C GLU A 920 -17.81 14.54 -37.00
N PHE A 921 -16.89 13.67 -36.55
CA PHE A 921 -16.93 13.09 -35.22
C PHE A 921 -16.98 14.15 -34.12
N MET A 922 -16.08 15.15 -34.16
CA MET A 922 -16.05 16.19 -33.14
C MET A 922 -17.31 17.06 -33.13
N GLU A 923 -17.89 17.34 -34.30
CA GLU A 923 -19.16 18.07 -34.42
C GLU A 923 -20.31 17.26 -33.82
N ALA A 924 -20.43 15.97 -34.18
CA ALA A 924 -21.47 15.08 -33.67
C ALA A 924 -21.38 14.83 -32.15
N VAL A 925 -20.16 14.66 -31.63
CA VAL A 925 -19.93 14.44 -30.20
C VAL A 925 -20.12 15.73 -29.39
N ALA A 926 -19.78 16.89 -29.94
CA ALA A 926 -19.99 18.17 -29.25
C ALA A 926 -21.48 18.45 -28.97
N GLU A 927 -22.38 18.00 -29.85
CA GLU A 927 -23.82 18.15 -29.66
C GLU A 927 -24.37 17.25 -28.55
N LYS A 928 -23.96 15.97 -28.52
CA LYS A 928 -24.51 14.99 -27.56
C LYS A 928 -23.76 14.92 -26.23
N ASN A 929 -22.43 14.87 -26.26
CA ASN A 929 -21.59 14.75 -25.07
C ASN A 929 -20.14 15.24 -25.34
N PRO A 930 -19.86 16.54 -25.13
CA PRO A 930 -18.55 17.12 -25.45
C PRO A 930 -17.40 16.54 -24.62
N ASP A 931 -17.66 15.90 -23.48
CA ASP A 931 -16.61 15.31 -22.65
C ASP A 931 -16.02 14.02 -23.24
N LEU A 932 -16.80 13.24 -24.01
CA LEU A 932 -16.28 12.06 -24.70
C LEU A 932 -15.25 12.44 -25.77
N GLY A 933 -15.47 13.54 -26.50
CA GLY A 933 -14.51 14.06 -27.47
C GLY A 933 -13.18 14.43 -26.81
N LYS A 934 -13.24 15.05 -25.61
CA LYS A 934 -12.04 15.34 -24.81
C LYS A 934 -11.31 14.07 -24.39
N ILE A 935 -12.04 13.01 -24.00
CA ILE A 935 -11.45 11.74 -23.58
C ILE A 935 -10.71 11.06 -24.75
N VAL A 936 -11.28 11.08 -25.96
CA VAL A 936 -10.63 10.55 -27.17
C VAL A 936 -9.35 11.33 -27.50
N ILE A 937 -9.39 12.67 -27.42
CA ILE A 937 -8.21 13.52 -27.57
C ILE A 937 -7.13 13.17 -26.53
N ILE A 938 -7.49 13.07 -25.26
CA ILE A 938 -6.57 12.72 -24.16
C ILE A 938 -5.92 11.36 -24.39
N ASN A 939 -6.71 10.36 -24.80
CA ASN A 939 -6.20 9.04 -25.15
C ASN A 939 -5.16 9.10 -26.26
N ALA A 940 -5.44 9.82 -27.34
CA ALA A 940 -4.53 9.93 -28.47
C ALA A 940 -3.25 10.70 -28.12
N LEU A 941 -3.34 11.78 -27.33
CA LEU A 941 -2.18 12.55 -26.86
C LEU A 941 -1.27 11.72 -25.95
N ASP A 942 -1.84 10.90 -25.06
CA ASP A 942 -1.07 9.99 -24.22
C ASP A 942 -0.36 8.92 -25.03
N LEU A 943 -1.03 8.31 -26.01
CA LEU A 943 -0.46 7.28 -26.86
C LEU A 943 0.66 7.84 -27.76
N LEU A 944 0.47 9.04 -28.31
CA LEU A 944 1.51 9.80 -29.01
C LEU A 944 2.73 10.02 -28.11
N TYR A 945 2.52 10.51 -26.88
CA TYR A 945 3.61 10.73 -25.93
C TYR A 945 4.31 9.43 -25.57
N ILE A 946 3.57 8.37 -25.24
CA ILE A 946 4.13 7.07 -24.87
C ILE A 946 4.99 6.53 -26.03
N TRP A 947 4.47 6.54 -27.26
CA TRP A 947 5.22 6.08 -28.43
C TRP A 947 6.53 6.85 -28.62
N MET A 948 6.50 8.18 -28.49
CA MET A 948 7.62 9.05 -28.84
C MET A 948 8.63 9.26 -27.71
N TYR A 949 8.24 9.27 -26.44
CA TYR A 949 9.13 9.57 -25.31
C TYR A 949 9.51 8.35 -24.48
N GLN A 950 8.66 7.31 -24.43
CA GLN A 950 8.90 6.20 -23.53
C GLN A 950 9.85 5.15 -24.16
N PRO A 951 10.89 4.66 -23.44
CA PRO A 951 11.84 3.69 -23.99
C PRO A 951 11.15 2.41 -24.42
N ARG A 952 11.51 1.91 -25.62
CA ARG A 952 10.98 0.68 -26.24
C ARG A 952 9.48 0.67 -26.57
N ALA A 953 8.79 1.81 -26.49
CA ALA A 953 7.35 1.89 -26.70
C ALA A 953 6.89 1.41 -28.09
N ALA A 954 7.49 1.91 -29.17
CA ALA A 954 7.12 1.52 -30.54
C ALA A 954 7.20 0.00 -30.80
N MET A 955 8.30 -0.65 -30.36
CA MET A 955 8.47 -2.10 -30.48
C MET A 955 7.41 -2.87 -29.68
N THR A 956 7.07 -2.38 -28.49
CA THR A 956 6.03 -3.01 -27.67
C THR A 956 4.65 -2.86 -28.30
N LEU A 957 4.30 -1.67 -28.83
CA LEU A 957 3.01 -1.48 -29.50
C LEU A 957 2.88 -2.40 -30.72
N TYR A 958 3.97 -2.63 -31.46
CA TYR A 958 3.99 -3.59 -32.57
C TYR A 958 3.55 -4.98 -32.15
N SER A 959 4.17 -5.47 -31.08
CA SER A 959 3.88 -6.80 -30.56
C SER A 959 2.44 -6.92 -30.06
N ILE A 960 1.85 -5.82 -29.58
CA ILE A 960 0.47 -5.78 -29.12
C ILE A 960 -0.47 -5.77 -30.33
N MET A 961 -0.25 -4.89 -31.31
CA MET A 961 -1.08 -4.81 -32.52
C MET A 961 -1.08 -6.11 -33.32
N LYS A 962 0.05 -6.82 -33.37
CA LYS A 962 0.12 -8.16 -33.99
C LYS A 962 -0.81 -9.19 -33.34
N SER A 963 -1.19 -9.01 -32.08
CA SER A 963 -2.12 -9.89 -31.37
C SER A 963 -3.58 -9.43 -31.41
N MET A 964 -3.85 -8.22 -31.92
CA MET A 964 -5.19 -7.67 -32.05
C MET A 964 -5.89 -8.20 -33.31
N SER A 965 -7.22 -8.33 -33.26
CA SER A 965 -8.04 -8.61 -34.44
C SER A 965 -7.94 -7.46 -35.46
N ALA A 966 -8.35 -7.71 -36.72
CA ALA A 966 -8.36 -6.68 -37.75
C ALA A 966 -9.22 -5.47 -37.36
N GLU A 967 -10.38 -5.72 -36.74
CA GLU A 967 -11.30 -4.70 -36.23
C GLU A 967 -10.70 -3.92 -35.06
N GLU A 968 -10.13 -4.60 -34.06
CA GLU A 968 -9.44 -3.97 -32.92
C GLU A 968 -8.30 -3.05 -33.38
N ARG A 969 -7.52 -3.49 -34.39
CA ARG A 969 -6.48 -2.65 -34.99
C ARG A 969 -7.06 -1.43 -35.69
N ARG A 970 -8.15 -1.58 -36.43
CA ARG A 970 -8.80 -0.47 -37.14
C ARG A 970 -9.35 0.56 -36.16
N ILE A 971 -10.06 0.13 -35.11
CA ILE A 971 -10.53 0.99 -34.01
C ILE A 971 -9.36 1.74 -33.36
N MET A 972 -8.29 1.01 -33.04
CA MET A 972 -7.10 1.60 -32.43
C MET A 972 -6.51 2.69 -33.32
N VAL A 973 -6.35 2.46 -34.61
CA VAL A 973 -5.78 3.45 -35.55
C VAL A 973 -6.74 4.63 -35.77
N ALA A 974 -8.02 4.37 -36.05
CA ALA A 974 -9.03 5.40 -36.29
C ALA A 974 -9.16 6.36 -35.11
N SER A 975 -9.15 5.84 -33.87
CA SER A 975 -9.19 6.67 -32.65
C SER A 975 -8.04 7.68 -32.55
N GLN A 976 -6.90 7.43 -33.21
CA GLN A 976 -5.75 8.33 -33.19
C GLN A 976 -5.84 9.47 -34.22
N LEU A 977 -6.65 9.31 -35.28
CA LEU A 977 -6.81 10.34 -36.33
C LEU A 977 -7.36 11.66 -35.77
N ILE A 978 -7.98 11.63 -34.58
CA ILE A 978 -8.36 12.82 -33.83
C ILE A 978 -7.21 13.83 -33.64
N LEU A 979 -5.95 13.37 -33.69
CA LEU A 979 -4.76 14.21 -33.60
C LEU A 979 -4.63 15.20 -34.78
N GLU A 980 -5.40 15.06 -35.85
CA GLU A 980 -5.47 16.02 -36.96
C GLU A 980 -6.25 17.30 -36.58
N GLN A 981 -7.08 17.25 -35.53
CA GLN A 981 -7.90 18.38 -35.07
C GLN A 981 -7.10 19.41 -34.25
N GLN A 982 -6.11 20.05 -34.89
CA GLN A 982 -5.16 20.98 -34.25
C GLN A 982 -5.82 22.13 -33.50
N ARG A 983 -6.92 22.69 -34.03
CA ARG A 983 -7.62 23.83 -33.41
C ARG A 983 -8.24 23.43 -32.08
N GLN A 984 -8.99 22.33 -32.06
CA GLN A 984 -9.71 21.83 -30.88
C GLN A 984 -8.72 21.36 -29.82
N ILE A 985 -7.65 20.67 -30.24
CA ILE A 985 -6.59 20.23 -29.33
C ILE A 985 -5.86 21.42 -28.73
N SER A 986 -5.48 22.42 -29.53
CA SER A 986 -4.82 23.63 -29.03
C SER A 986 -5.71 24.41 -28.06
N GLN A 987 -7.01 24.52 -28.34
CA GLN A 987 -7.98 25.12 -27.43
C GLN A 987 -8.04 24.34 -26.11
N LEU A 988 -8.05 23.01 -26.15
CA LEU A 988 -8.06 22.17 -24.95
C LEU A 988 -6.83 22.38 -24.06
N PHE A 989 -5.65 22.62 -24.65
CA PHE A 989 -4.45 23.01 -23.91
C PHE A 989 -4.60 24.40 -23.25
N VAL A 990 -5.15 25.37 -23.98
CA VAL A 990 -5.38 26.76 -23.50
C VAL A 990 -6.42 26.79 -22.38
N ASP A 991 -7.49 25.99 -22.48
CA ASP A 991 -8.52 25.79 -21.46
C ASP A 991 -7.95 25.10 -20.20
N GLY A 992 -6.70 24.67 -20.26
CA GLY A 992 -5.89 24.33 -19.09
C GLY A 992 -5.86 22.84 -18.78
N VAL A 993 -6.14 21.94 -19.72
CA VAL A 993 -6.11 20.48 -19.48
C VAL A 993 -4.79 19.96 -18.92
N LEU A 994 -3.64 20.59 -19.22
CA LEU A 994 -2.35 20.25 -18.61
C LEU A 994 -1.78 21.33 -17.66
N GLY A 995 -2.64 22.23 -17.17
CA GLY A 995 -2.26 23.35 -16.31
C GLY A 995 -1.39 24.41 -17.00
N LYS A 996 -0.84 25.36 -16.24
CA LYS A 996 -0.16 26.57 -16.79
C LYS A 996 1.12 26.31 -17.59
N LYS A 997 1.75 25.14 -17.42
CA LYS A 997 3.01 24.77 -18.10
C LYS A 997 2.78 23.92 -19.35
N PHE A 998 1.70 24.20 -20.09
CA PHE A 998 1.30 23.41 -21.25
C PHE A 998 2.12 23.67 -22.53
N SER A 999 2.85 24.79 -22.61
CA SER A 999 3.55 25.24 -23.84
C SER A 999 4.45 24.17 -24.46
N ARG A 1000 5.21 23.44 -23.63
CA ARG A 1000 6.09 22.35 -24.08
C ARG A 1000 5.32 21.15 -24.64
N ALA A 1001 4.17 20.82 -24.03
CA ALA A 1001 3.32 19.72 -24.48
C ALA A 1001 2.61 20.08 -25.79
N LEU A 1002 2.13 21.32 -25.90
CA LEU A 1002 1.52 21.85 -27.12
C LEU A 1002 2.52 21.86 -28.29
N SER A 1003 3.75 22.37 -28.07
CA SER A 1003 4.77 22.37 -29.12
C SER A 1003 5.14 20.96 -29.57
N PHE A 1004 5.18 20.01 -28.63
CA PHE A 1004 5.45 18.60 -28.93
C PHE A 1004 4.34 17.97 -29.78
N TYR A 1005 3.08 18.22 -29.44
CA TYR A 1005 1.95 17.75 -30.22
C TYR A 1005 2.02 18.26 -31.65
N LEU A 1006 2.17 19.58 -31.84
CA LEU A 1006 2.18 20.22 -33.16
C LEU A 1006 3.36 19.74 -34.04
N ASP A 1007 4.51 19.46 -33.46
CA ASP A 1007 5.73 19.03 -34.18
C ASP A 1007 5.73 17.54 -34.54
N ARG A 1008 4.97 16.69 -33.82
CA ARG A 1008 5.14 15.22 -33.89
C ARG A 1008 3.90 14.42 -34.25
N SER A 1009 2.71 15.00 -34.17
CA SER A 1009 1.45 14.29 -34.44
C SER A 1009 1.41 13.70 -35.85
N GLU A 1010 1.75 14.47 -36.89
CA GLU A 1010 1.68 14.02 -38.28
C GLU A 1010 2.63 12.84 -38.56
N GLY A 1011 3.88 12.92 -38.09
CA GLY A 1011 4.86 11.84 -38.24
C GLY A 1011 4.47 10.58 -37.47
N TYR A 1012 3.83 10.72 -36.32
CA TYR A 1012 3.27 9.59 -35.56
C TYR A 1012 2.14 8.89 -36.32
N LEU A 1013 1.18 9.64 -36.86
CA LEU A 1013 0.05 9.07 -37.59
C LEU A 1013 0.50 8.29 -38.82
N LYS A 1014 1.41 8.85 -39.62
CA LYS A 1014 2.01 8.15 -40.78
C LYS A 1014 2.68 6.84 -40.35
N SER A 1015 3.49 6.91 -39.29
CA SER A 1015 4.19 5.73 -38.77
C SER A 1015 3.21 4.65 -38.29
N LEU A 1016 2.10 5.04 -37.66
CA LEU A 1016 1.09 4.12 -37.14
C LEU A 1016 0.29 3.45 -38.26
N GLN A 1017 -0.05 4.18 -39.32
CA GLN A 1017 -0.71 3.64 -40.52
C GLN A 1017 0.19 2.63 -41.23
N ASP A 1018 1.47 2.98 -41.48
CA ASP A 1018 2.47 2.05 -42.04
C ASP A 1018 2.61 0.79 -41.18
N PHE A 1019 2.50 0.92 -39.86
CA PHE A 1019 2.56 -0.19 -38.93
C PHE A 1019 1.37 -1.12 -39.04
N SER A 1020 0.17 -0.56 -39.12
CA SER A 1020 -1.07 -1.31 -39.28
C SER A 1020 -1.04 -2.14 -40.57
N LEU A 1021 -0.59 -1.55 -41.67
CA LEU A 1021 -0.43 -2.23 -42.96
C LEU A 1021 0.57 -3.39 -42.89
N ARG A 1022 1.70 -3.22 -42.18
CA ARG A 1022 2.69 -4.30 -41.97
C ARG A 1022 2.16 -5.44 -41.11
N CYS A 1023 1.26 -5.15 -40.16
CA CYS A 1023 0.59 -6.18 -39.37
C CYS A 1023 -0.42 -6.96 -40.23
N ALA A 1024 -1.19 -6.26 -41.07
CA ALA A 1024 -2.17 -6.86 -41.97
C ALA A 1024 -1.53 -7.71 -43.08
N ALA A 1025 -0.35 -7.33 -43.59
CA ALA A 1025 0.37 -8.10 -44.62
C ALA A 1025 1.01 -9.42 -44.13
N GLN A 1026 0.95 -9.70 -42.82
CA GLN A 1026 1.48 -10.95 -42.20
C GLN A 1026 0.36 -11.92 -41.77
N GLU A 1027 -0.90 -11.52 -41.90
CA GLU A 1027 -2.08 -12.39 -41.83
C GLU A 1027 -2.36 -13.01 -43.20
#